data_AF-A0A9X3XAD7-F1
#
_entry.id   AF-A0A9X3XAD7-F1
#
_cell.length_a   1.000
_cell.length_b   1.000
_cell.length_c   1.000
_cell.angle_alpha   90.00
_cell.angle_beta   90.00
_cell.angle_gamma   90.00
#
_symmetry.space_group_name_H-M   'P 1'
#
loop_
_entity.id
_entity.type
_entity.pdbx_description
1 polymer ?
#
loop_
_entity_poly.entity_id
_entity_poly.type
_entity_poly.pdbx_seq_one_letter_code
_entity_poly.pdbx_strand_id
1 'polypeptide(L)'
;MSTNKASMIEFEDVQGHLLLSYGKTFNMRHARFLFLHFEDVPAGRRFIATKIPEVTTARTRPPGPPSTLNLAFTFDGLAALGLSAEELESFPEEFREGMVQRAAFLGDVGEDAPERWDLLPPGAPALHAMAIVYARSDAEADARASELRTEAETARVRVLHVQTAASLEGGREHFGFADGGSNPSIVGDGTDAPPGRALEPGAFLLDHPDDFGAVAARPNPRALRRNGTYLALRKLRQDVPGFRRFVAKNAAILGMDEELVAAKLMGRWRSGVPLVLAPDKDEPDMPVERRDNFGYQEQDPQGLRCPFGAHIRRVNPRDALPVARRTAVRSHRLIRRGMAYGPPLPEGKDEDHVDRGLMFIAYSASLSLQFEIVQQWLNNGNVSGEPSTVHDPVAGSPFPQGTYTVPAAGPNGELASVHTLCGLPSFVRVRGGAYFFVPGIEALRYITNEEKPQPDAIEKFLQKYALAQNDEDKRDCVEACLLDPVTARRPFCDTAENWAALRKEQPIFETPHGVLVSRFRDVQEVLAKPEVFSAQEYGARMAATVGPFFLGFDGERHKREASLARLVVRPRDLPRLLERARFVTPVVFGLLERRANGAPDLLPQVVIASVVRTAGEYFGVPGPSDEDLFRWLSVASAYIFFPLPSDERAASGAAAGIAYQHYLEELLRARELSIASGKLAGDDVLGRLLALSTTHGLDRMTIRQILGGIVSGTMVPTAMTLLHALTYLQGAPEACKKAREAAKKRDMDRLTDILLEAARFDPYPSLLYRTALTDYELAAGTPRATRIAKGSRVILSLASAMADDEALEEPDVFQPGRPDEHSLLFGYGSHACIGRFLAGPLMAEIAAPLLLSRL
;
A
#
# COMPACT_ATOMS: atom_id res chain seq x y z
N MET A 1 11.54 6.86 29.94
CA MET A 1 12.11 7.83 28.99
C MET A 1 13.07 7.06 28.08
N SER A 2 12.62 6.72 26.87
CA SER A 2 13.44 6.11 25.82
C SER A 2 13.20 6.95 24.56
N THR A 3 14.29 7.52 24.04
CA THR A 3 14.31 8.44 22.91
C THR A 3 14.03 7.69 21.62
N ASN A 4 12.76 7.66 21.19
CA ASN A 4 12.38 7.33 19.83
C ASN A 4 13.04 8.36 18.89
N LYS A 5 13.94 7.93 18.01
CA LYS A 5 14.27 8.71 16.81
C LYS A 5 13.01 8.75 15.95
N ALA A 6 12.15 9.74 16.18
CA ALA A 6 11.17 10.15 15.20
C ALA A 6 11.92 10.38 13.87
N SER A 7 11.45 9.82 12.75
CA SER A 7 11.99 10.17 11.45
C SER A 7 11.71 11.65 11.23
N MET A 8 12.71 12.50 11.44
CA MET A 8 12.52 13.94 11.28
C MET A 8 12.17 14.25 9.83
N ILE A 9 11.17 15.11 9.63
CA ILE A 9 10.82 15.67 8.34
C ILE A 9 11.98 16.56 7.88
N GLU A 10 12.50 16.31 6.68
CA GLU A 10 13.55 17.13 6.04
C GLU A 10 12.89 18.37 5.41
N PHE A 11 12.67 19.41 6.20
CA PHE A 11 11.92 20.60 5.79
C PHE A 11 12.47 21.31 4.54
N GLU A 12 13.78 21.22 4.30
CA GLU A 12 14.45 21.74 3.12
C GLU A 12 14.14 20.95 1.84
N ASP A 13 13.72 19.70 1.95
CA ASP A 13 13.40 18.83 0.83
C ASP A 13 11.90 18.80 0.52
N VAL A 14 11.05 19.13 1.50
CA VAL A 14 9.60 19.21 1.32
C VAL A 14 9.20 20.52 0.65
N GLN A 15 8.43 20.44 -0.43
CA GLN A 15 7.78 21.61 -1.03
C GLN A 15 6.78 22.27 -0.07
N GLY A 16 6.92 23.58 0.13
CA GLY A 16 6.33 24.31 1.25
C GLY A 16 4.80 24.35 1.26
N HIS A 17 4.11 24.29 0.11
CA HIS A 17 2.65 24.44 0.06
C HIS A 17 1.90 23.35 0.85
N LEU A 18 2.54 22.18 1.04
CA LEU A 18 2.02 21.11 1.89
C LEU A 18 1.98 21.52 3.36
N LEU A 19 3.11 21.96 3.93
CA LEU A 19 3.25 22.20 5.38
C LEU A 19 3.01 23.66 5.79
N LEU A 20 3.13 24.60 4.86
CA LEU A 20 2.95 26.03 5.09
C LEU A 20 1.65 26.50 4.44
N SER A 21 0.76 27.04 5.25
CA SER A 21 -0.42 27.75 4.76
C SER A 21 -0.02 29.17 4.37
N TYR A 22 0.41 29.41 3.12
CA TYR A 22 0.98 30.69 2.69
C TYR A 22 0.14 31.94 3.01
N GLY A 23 -1.20 31.84 2.95
CA GLY A 23 -2.10 32.92 3.38
C GLY A 23 -2.03 33.24 4.88
N LYS A 24 -1.78 32.24 5.73
CA LYS A 24 -1.60 32.41 7.19
C LYS A 24 -0.16 32.78 7.55
N THR A 25 0.82 32.12 6.91
CA THR A 25 2.24 32.24 7.24
C THR A 25 2.88 33.52 6.69
N PHE A 26 2.52 33.91 5.45
CA PHE A 26 3.16 35.03 4.74
C PHE A 26 2.18 36.14 4.32
N ASN A 27 0.91 36.02 4.71
CA ASN A 27 -0.18 36.89 4.26
C ASN A 27 -0.32 36.95 2.72
N MET A 28 -0.01 35.84 2.04
CA MET A 28 -0.15 35.73 0.59
C MET A 28 -1.53 35.21 0.22
N ARG A 29 -2.41 36.12 -0.20
CA ARG A 29 -3.84 35.86 -0.43
C ARG A 29 -4.23 35.77 -1.90
N HIS A 30 -3.28 35.94 -2.82
CA HIS A 30 -3.50 35.92 -4.26
C HIS A 30 -2.67 34.82 -4.88
N ALA A 31 -3.27 34.00 -5.75
CA ALA A 31 -2.60 32.89 -6.40
C ALA A 31 -2.78 32.88 -7.92
N ARG A 32 -1.80 32.29 -8.61
CA ARG A 32 -1.85 31.95 -10.04
C ARG A 32 -1.43 30.51 -10.20
N PHE A 33 -2.26 29.73 -10.88
CA PHE A 33 -1.95 28.35 -11.27
C PHE A 33 -1.63 28.33 -12.76
N LEU A 34 -0.37 28.13 -13.12
CA LEU A 34 0.07 28.05 -14.50
C LEU A 34 0.11 26.59 -14.91
N PHE A 35 -0.67 26.23 -15.92
CA PHE A 35 -0.73 24.88 -16.49
C PHE A 35 0.24 24.78 -17.66
N LEU A 36 1.14 23.80 -17.62
CA LEU A 36 2.32 23.74 -18.48
C LEU A 36 2.32 22.49 -19.36
N HIS A 37 2.83 22.65 -20.57
CA HIS A 37 3.15 21.58 -21.51
C HIS A 37 4.62 21.69 -21.92
N PHE A 38 5.31 20.55 -21.96
CA PHE A 38 6.72 20.47 -22.35
C PHE A 38 6.79 20.02 -23.81
N GLU A 39 7.41 20.82 -24.68
CA GLU A 39 7.51 20.50 -26.12
C GLU A 39 8.47 19.34 -26.39
N ASP A 40 9.52 19.20 -25.57
CA ASP A 40 10.45 18.06 -25.58
C ASP A 40 11.08 17.81 -24.20
N VAL A 41 11.66 16.62 -24.01
CA VAL A 41 12.29 16.20 -22.76
C VAL A 41 13.39 17.18 -22.30
N PRO A 42 14.36 17.58 -23.16
CA PRO A 42 15.38 18.54 -22.76
C PRO A 42 14.83 19.91 -22.35
N ALA A 43 13.81 20.42 -23.05
CA ALA A 43 13.13 21.67 -22.73
C ALA A 43 12.50 21.63 -21.33
N GLY A 44 11.72 20.58 -21.06
CA GLY A 44 11.11 20.36 -19.74
C GLY A 44 12.16 20.28 -18.63
N ARG A 45 13.18 19.42 -18.79
CA ARG A 45 14.24 19.25 -17.78
C ARG A 45 15.00 20.54 -17.49
N ARG A 46 15.43 21.26 -18.52
CA ARG A 46 16.14 22.55 -18.35
C ARG A 46 15.26 23.57 -17.63
N PHE A 47 14.00 23.72 -18.05
CA PHE A 47 13.07 24.64 -17.40
C PHE A 47 12.94 24.32 -15.91
N ILE A 48 12.62 23.06 -15.57
CA ILE A 48 12.48 22.65 -14.17
C ILE A 48 13.78 22.83 -13.39
N ALA A 49 14.93 22.44 -13.94
CA ALA A 49 16.23 22.59 -13.29
C ALA A 49 16.52 24.05 -12.90
N THR A 50 16.20 25.01 -13.78
CA THR A 50 16.36 26.44 -13.49
C THR A 50 15.42 26.93 -12.39
N LYS A 51 14.25 26.32 -12.23
CA LYS A 51 13.26 26.69 -11.21
C LYS A 51 13.51 26.06 -9.84
N ILE A 52 14.26 24.95 -9.75
CA ILE A 52 14.53 24.25 -8.47
C ILE A 52 14.99 25.21 -7.34
N PRO A 53 15.95 26.13 -7.56
CA PRO A 53 16.39 27.07 -6.51
C PRO A 53 15.32 28.05 -6.03
N GLU A 54 14.28 28.27 -6.84
CA GLU A 54 13.18 29.20 -6.58
C GLU A 54 11.99 28.51 -5.89
N VAL A 55 11.95 27.18 -5.86
CA VAL A 55 10.89 26.41 -5.20
C VAL A 55 10.90 26.73 -3.71
N THR A 56 9.76 27.18 -3.21
CA THR A 56 9.60 27.48 -1.78
C THR A 56 9.44 26.19 -1.01
N THR A 57 10.34 25.95 -0.05
CA THR A 57 10.38 24.74 0.79
C THR A 57 9.69 24.94 2.13
N ALA A 58 9.40 23.86 2.84
CA ALA A 58 8.81 23.89 4.17
C ALA A 58 9.74 24.48 5.25
N ARG A 59 11.04 24.66 4.94
CA ARG A 59 12.02 25.35 5.80
C ARG A 59 11.81 26.87 5.83
N THR A 60 11.14 27.46 4.84
CA THR A 60 10.96 28.92 4.76
C THR A 60 10.23 29.46 5.99
N ARG A 61 10.70 30.61 6.50
CA ARG A 61 10.13 31.31 7.67
C ARG A 61 9.85 32.79 7.33
N PRO A 62 8.95 33.47 8.05
CA PRO A 62 8.72 34.92 7.88
C PRO A 62 10.01 35.74 8.01
N PRO A 63 10.20 36.81 7.21
CA PRO A 63 9.20 37.47 6.35
C PRO A 63 8.87 36.80 4.99
N GLY A 64 9.46 35.65 4.66
CA GLY A 64 9.18 34.89 3.43
C GLY A 64 9.64 35.61 2.15
N PRO A 65 9.63 34.91 0.99
CA PRO A 65 9.98 35.51 -0.31
C PRO A 65 8.90 36.52 -0.77
N PRO A 66 9.16 37.33 -1.82
CA PRO A 66 8.16 38.21 -2.43
C PRO A 66 6.95 37.44 -2.99
N SER A 67 7.20 36.28 -3.60
CA SER A 67 6.20 35.32 -4.05
C SER A 67 6.73 33.90 -3.80
N THR A 68 5.83 32.92 -3.76
CA THR A 68 6.21 31.50 -3.63
C THR A 68 6.13 30.78 -4.97
N LEU A 69 6.80 29.64 -5.05
CA LEU A 69 6.72 28.73 -6.20
C LEU A 69 6.69 27.29 -5.70
N ASN A 70 5.74 26.51 -6.21
CA ASN A 70 5.72 25.05 -6.10
C ASN A 70 5.42 24.42 -7.45
N LEU A 71 5.93 23.21 -7.65
CA LEU A 71 5.86 22.48 -8.91
C LEU A 71 5.21 21.12 -8.69
N ALA A 72 4.24 20.79 -9.54
CA ALA A 72 3.49 19.55 -9.50
C ALA A 72 3.42 18.96 -10.93
N PHE A 73 3.54 17.64 -11.07
CA PHE A 73 3.64 16.96 -12.38
C PHE A 73 2.52 15.93 -12.54
N THR A 74 1.88 15.89 -13.69
CA THR A 74 0.99 14.78 -14.05
C THR A 74 1.83 13.55 -14.40
N PHE A 75 1.19 12.38 -14.54
CA PHE A 75 1.86 11.18 -15.04
C PHE A 75 2.46 11.42 -16.44
N ASP A 76 1.67 11.97 -17.36
CA ASP A 76 2.13 12.34 -18.71
C ASP A 76 3.29 13.35 -18.67
N GLY A 77 3.30 14.26 -17.70
CA GLY A 77 4.39 15.20 -17.51
C GLY A 77 5.69 14.55 -17.05
N LEU A 78 5.62 13.53 -16.20
CA LEU A 78 6.80 12.75 -15.82
C LEU A 78 7.32 11.94 -17.01
N ALA A 79 6.44 11.37 -17.83
CA ALA A 79 6.82 10.72 -19.08
C ALA A 79 7.49 11.73 -20.05
N ALA A 80 6.91 12.94 -20.19
CA ALA A 80 7.47 14.03 -20.98
C ALA A 80 8.77 14.62 -20.42
N LEU A 81 9.15 14.28 -19.18
CA LEU A 81 10.47 14.56 -18.59
C LEU A 81 11.44 13.38 -18.75
N GLY A 82 11.07 12.33 -19.47
CA GLY A 82 11.93 11.20 -19.81
C GLY A 82 12.21 10.27 -18.63
N LEU A 83 11.21 10.03 -17.77
CA LEU A 83 11.27 8.90 -16.85
C LEU A 83 11.20 7.58 -17.63
N SER A 84 11.92 6.56 -17.16
CA SER A 84 11.92 5.24 -17.79
C SER A 84 10.56 4.57 -17.63
N ALA A 85 10.27 3.55 -18.45
CA ALA A 85 9.05 2.77 -18.31
C ALA A 85 8.93 2.16 -16.90
N GLU A 86 10.02 1.63 -16.34
CA GLU A 86 10.03 1.07 -14.97
C GLU A 86 9.73 2.13 -13.90
N GLU A 87 10.33 3.32 -14.00
CA GLU A 87 10.05 4.44 -13.10
C GLU A 87 8.57 4.83 -13.15
N LEU A 88 8.01 4.93 -14.36
CA LEU A 88 6.61 5.30 -14.59
C LEU A 88 5.64 4.21 -14.11
N GLU A 89 5.90 2.94 -14.41
CA GLU A 89 5.07 1.81 -13.98
C GLU A 89 5.04 1.63 -12.46
N SER A 90 6.07 2.13 -11.75
CA SER A 90 6.12 2.08 -10.29
C SER A 90 5.12 3.02 -9.59
N PHE A 91 4.48 3.95 -10.31
CA PHE A 91 3.48 4.85 -9.74
C PHE A 91 2.13 4.12 -9.49
N PRO A 92 1.34 4.56 -8.47
CA PRO A 92 0.00 4.03 -8.23
C PRO A 92 -0.91 4.14 -9.45
N GLU A 93 -1.75 3.14 -9.66
CA GLU A 93 -2.66 3.04 -10.80
C GLU A 93 -3.51 4.30 -11.00
N GLU A 94 -4.13 4.82 -9.94
CA GLU A 94 -5.00 5.99 -10.02
C GLU A 94 -4.26 7.26 -10.48
N PHE A 95 -2.96 7.37 -10.17
CA PHE A 95 -2.12 8.46 -10.65
C PHE A 95 -1.74 8.27 -12.12
N ARG A 96 -1.46 7.02 -12.52
CA ARG A 96 -1.15 6.65 -13.92
C ARG A 96 -2.35 6.88 -14.85
N GLU A 97 -3.55 6.51 -14.41
CA GLU A 97 -4.80 6.70 -15.16
C GLU A 97 -5.16 8.19 -15.30
N GLY A 98 -4.89 8.97 -14.25
CA GLY A 98 -5.22 10.39 -14.20
C GLY A 98 -6.71 10.67 -13.99
N MET A 99 -7.02 11.87 -13.53
CA MET A 99 -8.37 12.21 -13.05
C MET A 99 -9.47 12.09 -14.12
N VAL A 100 -9.15 12.33 -15.39
CA VAL A 100 -10.12 12.21 -16.50
C VAL A 100 -10.65 10.78 -16.61
N GLN A 101 -9.79 9.77 -16.56
CA GLN A 101 -10.22 8.38 -16.60
C GLN A 101 -10.91 7.94 -15.31
N ARG A 102 -10.52 8.55 -14.18
CA ARG A 102 -11.15 8.33 -12.87
C ARG A 102 -12.47 9.08 -12.68
N ALA A 103 -12.89 9.92 -13.62
CA ALA A 103 -14.03 10.83 -13.48
C ALA A 103 -15.32 10.10 -13.08
N ALA A 104 -15.65 9.00 -13.76
CA ALA A 104 -16.84 8.20 -13.44
C ALA A 104 -16.78 7.64 -12.00
N PHE A 105 -15.60 7.18 -11.57
CA PHE A 105 -15.38 6.73 -10.20
C PHE A 105 -15.60 7.89 -9.21
N LEU A 106 -15.10 9.08 -9.50
CA LEU A 106 -15.28 10.29 -8.68
C LEU A 106 -16.72 10.84 -8.65
N GLY A 107 -17.63 10.28 -9.46
CA GLY A 107 -19.00 10.77 -9.61
C GLY A 107 -19.14 11.95 -10.58
N ASP A 108 -18.11 12.19 -11.39
CA ASP A 108 -18.02 13.25 -12.38
C ASP A 108 -18.66 12.78 -13.69
N VAL A 109 -19.99 12.74 -13.70
CA VAL A 109 -20.81 12.26 -14.82
C VAL A 109 -21.82 13.31 -15.25
N GLY A 110 -22.37 13.18 -16.46
CA GLY A 110 -23.39 14.10 -16.97
C GLY A 110 -22.88 15.55 -17.10
N GLU A 111 -23.42 16.45 -16.28
CA GLU A 111 -23.05 17.89 -16.29
C GLU A 111 -21.69 18.18 -15.65
N ASP A 112 -21.09 17.19 -14.98
CA ASP A 112 -19.78 17.27 -14.33
C ASP A 112 -18.72 16.45 -15.07
N ALA A 113 -19.10 15.82 -16.19
CA ALA A 113 -18.22 14.95 -16.96
C ALA A 113 -17.05 15.70 -17.64
N PRO A 114 -15.91 15.03 -17.90
CA PRO A 114 -14.72 15.66 -18.45
C PRO A 114 -14.91 16.44 -19.75
N GLU A 115 -15.88 16.06 -20.58
CA GLU A 115 -16.17 16.74 -21.85
C GLU A 115 -16.71 18.17 -21.65
N ARG A 116 -17.12 18.51 -20.43
CA ARG A 116 -17.64 19.84 -20.04
C ARG A 116 -16.65 20.62 -19.18
N TRP A 117 -15.45 20.10 -18.96
CA TRP A 117 -14.42 20.80 -18.21
C TRP A 117 -13.84 21.94 -19.03
N ASP A 118 -13.58 23.07 -18.37
CA ASP A 118 -13.11 24.32 -18.97
C ASP A 118 -11.80 24.84 -18.32
N LEU A 119 -11.17 24.03 -17.46
CA LEU A 119 -9.87 24.37 -16.84
C LEU A 119 -8.77 24.59 -17.88
N LEU A 120 -8.81 23.84 -18.98
CA LEU A 120 -7.92 24.03 -20.12
C LEU A 120 -8.73 24.44 -21.36
N PRO A 121 -8.16 25.25 -22.27
CA PRO A 121 -8.85 25.61 -23.49
C PRO A 121 -9.14 24.36 -24.35
N PRO A 122 -10.27 24.33 -25.09
CA PRO A 122 -10.60 23.22 -25.97
C PRO A 122 -9.47 22.90 -26.96
N GLY A 123 -9.10 21.62 -27.07
CA GLY A 123 -8.02 21.18 -27.95
C GLY A 123 -6.61 21.51 -27.45
N ALA A 124 -6.44 21.94 -26.18
CA ALA A 124 -5.13 22.08 -25.58
C ALA A 124 -4.33 20.76 -25.64
N PRO A 125 -3.00 20.81 -25.83
CA PRO A 125 -2.16 19.62 -25.72
C PRO A 125 -2.16 19.07 -24.28
N ALA A 126 -1.54 17.90 -24.10
CA ALA A 126 -1.49 17.22 -22.81
C ALA A 126 -0.93 18.11 -21.69
N LEU A 127 -1.61 18.09 -20.54
CA LEU A 127 -1.17 18.80 -19.35
C LEU A 127 -0.02 18.03 -18.69
N HIS A 128 1.15 18.63 -18.60
CA HIS A 128 2.35 17.98 -18.05
C HIS A 128 2.64 18.44 -16.60
N ALA A 129 2.48 19.73 -16.31
CA ALA A 129 2.80 20.24 -14.99
C ALA A 129 1.94 21.44 -14.60
N MET A 130 1.96 21.76 -13.31
CA MET A 130 1.38 22.96 -12.74
C MET A 130 2.43 23.68 -11.90
N ALA A 131 2.64 24.97 -12.19
CA ALA A 131 3.35 25.89 -11.32
C ALA A 131 2.35 26.66 -10.47
N ILE A 132 2.53 26.62 -9.14
CA ILE A 132 1.67 27.26 -8.16
C ILE A 132 2.41 28.47 -7.61
N VAL A 133 1.84 29.66 -7.81
CA VAL A 133 2.40 30.93 -7.32
C VAL A 133 1.43 31.56 -6.34
N TYR A 134 1.92 31.94 -5.16
CA TYR A 134 1.19 32.79 -4.22
C TYR A 134 1.96 34.09 -3.99
N ALA A 135 1.24 35.21 -3.86
CA ALA A 135 1.77 36.54 -3.56
C ALA A 135 0.82 37.36 -2.67
N ARG A 136 1.25 38.56 -2.25
CA ARG A 136 0.49 39.40 -1.32
C ARG A 136 -0.56 40.27 -2.00
N SER A 137 -0.41 40.51 -3.30
CA SER A 137 -1.37 41.25 -4.12
C SER A 137 -1.53 40.61 -5.50
N ASP A 138 -2.61 40.95 -6.20
CA ASP A 138 -2.80 40.53 -7.60
C ASP A 138 -1.67 41.03 -8.50
N ALA A 139 -1.22 42.28 -8.32
CA ALA A 139 -0.14 42.85 -9.10
C ALA A 139 1.17 42.05 -8.96
N GLU A 140 1.53 41.63 -7.74
CA GLU A 140 2.70 40.79 -7.49
C GLU A 140 2.53 39.38 -8.09
N ALA A 141 1.33 38.80 -7.98
CA ALA A 141 1.03 37.48 -8.52
C ALA A 141 1.06 37.48 -10.06
N ASP A 142 0.50 38.51 -10.69
CA ASP A 142 0.49 38.69 -12.15
C ASP A 142 1.89 38.97 -12.69
N ALA A 143 2.67 39.82 -12.02
CA ALA A 143 4.06 40.06 -12.38
C ALA A 143 4.86 38.75 -12.38
N ARG A 144 4.75 37.97 -11.30
CA ARG A 144 5.46 36.69 -11.19
C ARG A 144 4.99 35.66 -12.22
N ALA A 145 3.70 35.58 -12.50
CA ALA A 145 3.16 34.69 -13.53
C ALA A 145 3.63 35.09 -14.93
N SER A 146 3.76 36.40 -15.21
CA SER A 146 4.28 36.92 -16.47
C SER A 146 5.77 36.60 -16.66
N GLU A 147 6.57 36.70 -15.59
CA GLU A 147 7.97 36.29 -15.59
C GLU A 147 8.10 34.79 -15.93
N LEU A 148 7.39 33.93 -15.18
CA LEU A 148 7.40 32.49 -15.40
C LEU A 148 6.94 32.10 -16.81
N ARG A 149 5.96 32.80 -17.37
CA ARG A 149 5.53 32.60 -18.77
C ARG A 149 6.65 32.90 -19.75
N THR A 150 7.33 34.03 -19.58
CA THR A 150 8.45 34.44 -20.44
C THR A 150 9.61 33.43 -20.35
N GLU A 151 9.93 32.98 -19.14
CA GLU A 151 10.95 31.95 -18.91
C GLU A 151 10.57 30.60 -19.52
N ALA A 152 9.30 30.19 -19.39
CA ALA A 152 8.78 28.96 -19.99
C ALA A 152 8.87 29.01 -21.52
N GLU A 153 8.40 30.09 -22.14
CA GLU A 153 8.45 30.28 -23.59
C GLU A 153 9.89 30.23 -24.12
N THR A 154 10.83 30.89 -23.42
CA THR A 154 12.27 30.85 -23.73
C THR A 154 12.82 29.43 -23.65
N ALA A 155 12.33 28.62 -22.71
CA ALA A 155 12.75 27.25 -22.52
C ALA A 155 12.03 26.24 -23.44
N ARG A 156 11.13 26.68 -24.34
CA ARG A 156 10.23 25.83 -25.15
C ARG A 156 9.27 25.00 -24.27
N VAL A 157 8.72 25.64 -23.25
CA VAL A 157 7.62 25.14 -22.41
C VAL A 157 6.41 26.06 -22.64
N ARG A 158 5.26 25.47 -22.97
CA ARG A 158 4.03 26.21 -23.27
C ARG A 158 3.18 26.38 -22.02
N VAL A 159 2.78 27.61 -21.73
CA VAL A 159 1.76 27.90 -20.71
C VAL A 159 0.37 27.78 -21.36
N LEU A 160 -0.34 26.68 -21.05
CA LEU A 160 -1.65 26.35 -21.62
C LEU A 160 -2.76 27.27 -21.10
N HIS A 161 -2.74 27.52 -19.79
CA HIS A 161 -3.72 28.36 -19.12
C HIS A 161 -3.13 28.91 -17.82
N VAL A 162 -3.63 30.08 -17.40
CA VAL A 162 -3.32 30.66 -16.08
C VAL A 162 -4.63 30.90 -15.37
N GLN A 163 -4.87 30.11 -14.32
CA GLN A 163 -6.06 30.26 -13.50
C GLN A 163 -5.76 31.22 -12.34
N THR A 164 -6.55 32.29 -12.29
CA THR A 164 -6.51 33.30 -11.22
C THR A 164 -7.35 32.84 -10.03
N ALA A 165 -6.81 33.02 -8.82
CA ALA A 165 -7.52 32.78 -7.58
C ALA A 165 -7.10 33.81 -6.51
N ALA A 166 -8.02 34.15 -5.61
CA ALA A 166 -7.77 35.04 -4.49
C ALA A 166 -8.62 34.64 -3.28
N SER A 167 -8.11 34.86 -2.08
CA SER A 167 -8.88 34.67 -0.85
C SER A 167 -9.96 35.74 -0.76
N LEU A 168 -11.21 35.34 -0.53
CA LEU A 168 -12.28 36.29 -0.25
C LEU A 168 -12.10 36.91 1.14
N GLU A 169 -12.80 38.02 1.36
CA GLU A 169 -12.81 38.70 2.64
C GLU A 169 -13.19 37.74 3.79
N GLY A 170 -12.47 37.86 4.91
CA GLY A 170 -12.65 36.99 6.07
C GLY A 170 -12.28 35.52 5.87
N GLY A 171 -11.63 35.14 4.76
CA GLY A 171 -11.24 33.74 4.49
C GLY A 171 -12.42 32.83 4.20
N ARG A 172 -13.46 33.38 3.56
CA ARG A 172 -14.70 32.68 3.21
C ARG A 172 -14.64 32.06 1.81
N GLU A 173 -15.47 31.05 1.58
CA GLU A 173 -15.82 30.59 0.23
C GLU A 173 -17.11 31.27 -0.29
N HIS A 174 -17.53 31.00 -1.52
CA HIS A 174 -18.60 31.77 -2.19
C HIS A 174 -20.02 31.57 -1.62
N PHE A 175 -20.30 30.47 -0.93
CA PHE A 175 -21.55 30.32 -0.16
C PHE A 175 -21.54 31.11 1.17
N GLY A 176 -20.40 31.71 1.53
CA GLY A 176 -20.20 32.62 2.65
C GLY A 176 -19.61 31.98 3.91
N PHE A 177 -19.22 30.70 3.88
CA PHE A 177 -18.67 29.98 5.02
C PHE A 177 -17.17 30.20 5.17
N ALA A 178 -16.70 30.40 6.40
CA ALA A 178 -15.27 30.38 6.72
C ALA A 178 -14.66 29.02 6.38
N ASP A 179 -13.58 29.00 5.61
CA ASP A 179 -12.88 27.77 5.21
C ASP A 179 -11.44 27.71 5.76
N GLY A 180 -10.81 26.53 5.68
CA GLY A 180 -9.46 26.28 6.18
C GLY A 180 -9.35 26.15 7.71
N GLY A 181 -10.49 26.07 8.40
CA GLY A 181 -10.57 25.97 9.87
C GLY A 181 -10.24 24.60 10.46
N SER A 182 -10.35 23.51 9.69
CA SER A 182 -9.97 22.16 10.12
C SER A 182 -9.05 21.50 9.09
N ASN A 183 -7.77 21.42 9.44
CA ASN A 183 -6.74 20.65 8.73
C ASN A 183 -6.06 19.72 9.74
N PRO A 184 -5.63 18.52 9.33
CA PRO A 184 -4.85 17.66 10.20
C PRO A 184 -3.50 18.30 10.54
N SER A 185 -3.05 18.10 11.77
CA SER A 185 -1.67 18.38 12.18
C SER A 185 -0.80 17.16 11.91
N ILE A 186 0.49 17.37 11.63
CA ILE A 186 1.44 16.30 11.38
C ILE A 186 2.46 16.23 12.51
N VAL A 187 2.79 15.03 12.98
CA VAL A 187 3.83 14.83 13.99
C VAL A 187 5.16 15.38 13.45
N GLY A 188 5.73 16.35 14.16
CA GLY A 188 7.02 16.92 13.81
C GLY A 188 6.98 17.99 12.71
N ASP A 189 5.81 18.52 12.33
CA ASP A 189 5.69 19.64 11.38
C ASP A 189 5.99 21.02 11.96
N GLY A 190 6.29 21.08 13.27
CA GLY A 190 6.59 22.32 13.98
C GLY A 190 5.35 23.05 14.54
N THR A 191 4.16 22.42 14.49
CA THR A 191 2.94 22.93 15.12
C THR A 191 2.59 22.14 16.40
N ASP A 192 2.14 22.85 17.44
CA ASP A 192 1.66 22.21 18.67
C ASP A 192 0.25 21.67 18.45
N ALA A 193 0.13 20.34 18.32
CA ALA A 193 -1.15 19.65 18.26
C ALA A 193 -1.49 19.03 19.63
N PRO A 194 -2.78 19.03 20.06
CA PRO A 194 -3.19 18.27 21.22
C PRO A 194 -2.81 16.78 21.09
N PRO A 195 -2.39 16.11 22.18
CA PRO A 195 -1.99 14.70 22.14
C PRO A 195 -3.07 13.81 21.50
N GLY A 196 -2.64 12.93 20.58
CA GLY A 196 -3.53 12.00 19.87
C GLY A 196 -4.27 12.57 18.64
N ARG A 197 -4.17 13.88 18.35
CA ARG A 197 -4.78 14.49 17.15
C ARG A 197 -3.87 14.60 15.94
N ALA A 198 -2.55 14.68 16.15
CA ALA A 198 -1.61 14.66 15.05
C ALA A 198 -1.58 13.29 14.37
N LEU A 199 -1.30 13.30 13.07
CA LEU A 199 -1.06 12.12 12.24
C LEU A 199 0.43 11.98 11.99
N GLU A 200 0.93 10.76 11.87
CA GLU A 200 2.31 10.52 11.45
C GLU A 200 2.55 11.05 10.01
N PRO A 201 3.78 11.47 9.67
CA PRO A 201 4.08 12.12 8.39
C PRO A 201 3.70 11.28 7.17
N GLY A 202 3.74 9.96 7.27
CA GLY A 202 3.38 9.02 6.20
C GLY A 202 1.95 9.14 5.69
N ALA A 203 1.06 9.82 6.42
CA ALA A 203 -0.28 10.16 5.91
C ALA A 203 -0.26 11.17 4.75
N PHE A 204 0.81 11.97 4.62
CA PHE A 204 0.92 13.03 3.61
C PHE A 204 2.23 13.05 2.84
N LEU A 205 3.32 12.51 3.41
CA LEU A 205 4.64 12.45 2.79
C LEU A 205 5.01 10.99 2.50
N LEU A 206 5.43 10.72 1.27
CA LEU A 206 5.94 9.42 0.85
C LEU A 206 7.30 9.11 1.51
N ASP A 207 7.59 7.82 1.67
CA ASP A 207 8.78 7.31 2.36
C ASP A 207 8.86 7.69 3.85
N HIS A 208 7.71 7.94 4.50
CA HIS A 208 7.57 8.09 5.96
C HIS A 208 6.55 7.09 6.52
N PRO A 209 6.66 6.69 7.80
CA PRO A 209 5.67 5.84 8.44
C PRO A 209 4.35 6.60 8.63
N ASP A 210 3.24 5.93 8.34
CA ASP A 210 1.90 6.38 8.71
C ASP A 210 1.54 5.97 10.15
N ASP A 211 0.33 6.29 10.59
CA ASP A 211 -0.18 5.96 11.94
C ASP A 211 -0.19 4.45 12.25
N PHE A 212 -0.08 3.60 11.23
CA PHE A 212 -0.06 2.15 11.33
C PHE A 212 1.35 1.57 11.16
N GLY A 213 2.36 2.43 10.98
CA GLY A 213 3.75 2.05 10.74
C GLY A 213 4.03 1.56 9.31
N ALA A 214 3.08 1.71 8.38
CA ALA A 214 3.30 1.41 6.98
C ALA A 214 4.04 2.58 6.31
N VAL A 215 4.96 2.26 5.39
CA VAL A 215 5.73 3.27 4.64
C VAL A 215 5.39 3.10 3.16
N ALA A 216 4.95 4.19 2.52
CA ALA A 216 4.72 4.19 1.08
C ALA A 216 6.04 3.95 0.34
N ALA A 217 6.18 2.74 -0.21
CA ALA A 217 7.41 2.27 -0.87
C ALA A 217 7.41 2.52 -2.39
N ARG A 218 6.50 3.35 -2.90
CA ARG A 218 6.35 3.70 -4.31
C ARG A 218 6.13 5.22 -4.46
N PRO A 219 6.51 5.84 -5.58
CA PRO A 219 7.21 5.25 -6.74
C PRO A 219 8.67 4.84 -6.43
N ASN A 220 9.30 4.12 -7.35
CA ASN A 220 10.72 3.75 -7.33
C ASN A 220 11.49 4.56 -8.40
N PRO A 221 12.79 4.83 -8.18
CA PRO A 221 13.57 4.49 -6.98
C PRO A 221 13.22 5.39 -5.78
N ARG A 222 13.80 5.10 -4.60
CA ARG A 222 13.58 5.91 -3.39
C ARG A 222 13.82 7.42 -3.61
N ALA A 223 14.79 7.77 -4.45
CA ALA A 223 15.11 9.14 -4.83
C ALA A 223 13.93 9.89 -5.47
N LEU A 224 13.00 9.17 -6.11
CA LEU A 224 11.81 9.75 -6.73
C LEU A 224 10.68 9.98 -5.71
N ARG A 225 10.57 9.14 -4.67
CA ARG A 225 9.46 9.20 -3.70
C ARG A 225 9.74 9.99 -2.42
N ARG A 226 10.98 10.04 -1.93
CA ARG A 226 11.28 10.63 -0.60
C ARG A 226 10.73 12.05 -0.49
N ASN A 227 9.95 12.32 0.57
CA ASN A 227 9.30 13.62 0.84
C ASN A 227 8.35 14.13 -0.27
N GLY A 228 8.03 13.29 -1.25
CA GLY A 228 7.01 13.57 -2.25
C GLY A 228 5.61 13.41 -1.67
N THR A 229 4.61 13.91 -2.39
CA THR A 229 3.19 13.77 -2.05
C THR A 229 2.34 13.80 -3.32
N TYR A 230 1.08 13.38 -3.25
CA TYR A 230 0.13 13.55 -4.33
C TYR A 230 -0.79 14.73 -4.06
N LEU A 231 -1.19 15.41 -5.14
CA LEU A 231 -2.07 16.57 -5.15
C LEU A 231 -3.26 16.29 -6.07
N ALA A 232 -4.47 16.34 -5.52
CA ALA A 232 -5.71 16.35 -6.28
C ALA A 232 -6.19 17.79 -6.48
N LEU A 233 -6.29 18.22 -7.73
CA LEU A 233 -6.81 19.54 -8.12
C LEU A 233 -8.23 19.38 -8.66
N ARG A 234 -9.17 20.23 -8.22
CA ARG A 234 -10.49 20.36 -8.84
C ARG A 234 -10.86 21.84 -9.01
N LYS A 235 -11.29 22.25 -10.21
CA LYS A 235 -11.99 23.52 -10.43
C LYS A 235 -13.47 23.29 -10.18
N LEU A 236 -13.96 23.86 -9.09
CA LEU A 236 -15.32 23.66 -8.59
C LEU A 236 -16.12 24.95 -8.73
N ARG A 237 -17.01 25.03 -9.72
CA ARG A 237 -17.93 26.16 -9.90
C ARG A 237 -19.04 26.10 -8.84
N GLN A 238 -19.38 27.24 -8.25
CA GLN A 238 -20.39 27.34 -7.19
C GLN A 238 -21.61 28.15 -7.62
N ASP A 239 -22.80 27.54 -7.57
CA ASP A 239 -24.10 28.18 -7.81
C ASP A 239 -24.63 28.86 -6.53
N VAL A 240 -24.05 30.01 -6.19
CA VAL A 240 -24.45 30.80 -5.02
C VAL A 240 -25.93 31.22 -5.07
N PRO A 241 -26.47 31.71 -6.20
CA PRO A 241 -27.91 31.95 -6.36
C PRO A 241 -28.78 30.73 -6.03
N GLY A 242 -28.45 29.58 -6.61
CA GLY A 242 -29.17 28.33 -6.39
C GLY A 242 -29.15 27.90 -4.93
N PHE A 243 -27.99 28.00 -4.28
CA PHE A 243 -27.86 27.70 -2.85
C PHE A 243 -28.73 28.61 -1.98
N ARG A 244 -28.70 29.94 -2.20
CA ARG A 244 -29.54 30.90 -1.46
C ARG A 244 -31.04 30.61 -1.63
N ARG A 245 -31.49 30.39 -2.87
CA ARG A 245 -32.90 30.05 -3.17
C ARG A 245 -33.32 28.74 -2.49
N PHE A 246 -32.46 27.72 -2.50
CA PHE A 246 -32.74 26.45 -1.85
C PHE A 246 -32.86 26.58 -0.33
N VAL A 247 -31.95 27.33 0.30
CA VAL A 247 -31.99 27.60 1.74
C VAL A 247 -33.27 28.34 2.12
N ALA A 248 -33.59 29.46 1.46
CA ALA A 248 -34.78 30.25 1.74
C ALA A 248 -36.08 29.44 1.60
N LYS A 249 -36.20 28.64 0.53
CA LYS A 249 -37.35 27.76 0.32
C LYS A 249 -37.52 26.75 1.45
N ASN A 250 -36.45 26.06 1.84
CA ASN A 250 -36.53 25.02 2.85
C ASN A 250 -36.65 25.57 4.28
N ALA A 251 -36.09 26.74 4.56
CA ALA A 251 -36.30 27.47 5.81
C ALA A 251 -37.79 27.77 6.04
N ALA A 252 -38.49 28.26 5.01
CA ALA A 252 -39.93 28.50 5.06
C ALA A 252 -40.74 27.20 5.29
N ILE A 253 -40.34 26.08 4.69
CA ILE A 253 -41.00 24.77 4.87
C ILE A 253 -40.78 24.22 6.28
N LEU A 254 -39.57 24.36 6.81
CA LEU A 254 -39.18 23.84 8.12
C LEU A 254 -39.61 24.75 9.29
N GLY A 255 -39.99 26.00 9.01
CA GLY A 255 -40.18 27.01 10.04
C GLY A 255 -38.90 27.33 10.80
N MET A 256 -37.74 27.25 10.13
CA MET A 256 -36.41 27.49 10.69
C MET A 256 -35.80 28.76 10.10
N ASP A 257 -34.84 29.35 10.81
CA ASP A 257 -34.03 30.46 10.30
C ASP A 257 -33.17 30.00 9.09
N GLU A 258 -33.03 30.87 8.09
CA GLU A 258 -32.25 30.56 6.87
C GLU A 258 -30.79 30.24 7.16
N GLU A 259 -30.16 30.97 8.09
CA GLU A 259 -28.78 30.72 8.47
C GLU A 259 -28.64 29.37 9.18
N LEU A 260 -29.62 28.99 10.02
CA LEU A 260 -29.61 27.67 10.65
C LEU A 260 -29.75 26.54 9.62
N VAL A 261 -30.62 26.69 8.61
CA VAL A 261 -30.73 25.69 7.53
C VAL A 261 -29.41 25.58 6.76
N ALA A 262 -28.81 26.71 6.38
CA ALA A 262 -27.51 26.71 5.73
C ALA A 262 -26.43 26.03 6.60
N ALA A 263 -26.42 26.33 7.90
CA ALA A 263 -25.52 25.72 8.85
C ALA A 263 -25.75 24.21 8.99
N LYS A 264 -27.00 23.72 8.95
CA LYS A 264 -27.35 22.29 8.99
C LYS A 264 -26.81 21.56 7.76
N LEU A 265 -26.89 22.14 6.57
CA LEU A 265 -26.32 21.56 5.34
C LEU A 265 -24.79 21.42 5.44
N MET A 266 -24.11 22.45 5.95
CA MET A 266 -22.64 22.48 6.03
C MET A 266 -22.09 21.72 7.24
N GLY A 267 -22.79 21.78 8.38
CA GLY A 267 -22.35 21.35 9.71
C GLY A 267 -21.62 22.44 10.52
N ARG A 268 -21.50 23.66 9.98
CA ARG A 268 -20.98 24.86 10.66
C ARG A 268 -21.80 26.07 10.26
N TRP A 269 -21.88 27.05 11.15
CA TRP A 269 -22.31 28.42 10.81
C TRP A 269 -21.34 29.07 9.82
N ARG A 270 -21.77 30.11 9.10
CA ARG A 270 -20.89 30.84 8.18
C ARG A 270 -19.66 31.46 8.87
N SER A 271 -19.75 31.74 10.17
CA SER A 271 -18.60 32.15 11.00
C SER A 271 -17.51 31.08 11.14
N GLY A 272 -17.82 29.80 10.87
CA GLY A 272 -16.97 28.64 11.10
C GLY A 272 -17.20 27.93 12.44
N VAL A 273 -18.13 28.39 13.27
CA VAL A 273 -18.52 27.71 14.52
C VAL A 273 -19.25 26.40 14.20
N PRO A 274 -18.87 25.26 14.79
CA PRO A 274 -19.51 23.97 14.48
C PRO A 274 -20.86 23.83 15.18
N LEU A 275 -21.84 23.26 14.48
CA LEU A 275 -23.19 23.02 15.03
C LEU A 275 -23.20 22.13 16.28
N VAL A 276 -22.23 21.23 16.42
CA VAL A 276 -22.13 20.37 17.61
C VAL A 276 -21.92 21.20 18.89
N LEU A 277 -21.20 22.32 18.79
CA LEU A 277 -20.91 23.21 19.92
C LEU A 277 -21.95 24.32 20.09
N ALA A 278 -22.51 24.83 18.99
CA ALA A 278 -23.56 25.85 19.00
C ALA A 278 -24.71 25.43 18.07
N PRO A 279 -25.67 24.60 18.55
CA PRO A 279 -26.65 23.96 17.68
C PRO A 279 -27.79 24.87 17.19
N ASP A 280 -28.11 25.92 17.95
CA ASP A 280 -29.33 26.72 17.74
C ASP A 280 -29.05 28.15 17.26
N LYS A 281 -27.85 28.70 17.57
CA LYS A 281 -27.46 30.07 17.20
C LYS A 281 -25.96 30.18 16.99
N ASP A 282 -25.54 31.03 16.06
CA ASP A 282 -24.13 31.33 15.82
C ASP A 282 -23.49 32.07 17.02
N GLU A 283 -22.20 31.81 17.23
CA GLU A 283 -21.35 32.41 18.27
C GLU A 283 -20.02 32.88 17.65
N PRO A 284 -20.02 33.95 16.83
CA PRO A 284 -18.87 34.33 16.01
C PRO A 284 -17.61 34.68 16.81
N ASP A 285 -17.75 35.01 18.10
CA ASP A 285 -16.65 35.32 19.02
C ASP A 285 -15.98 34.07 19.63
N MET A 286 -16.45 32.86 19.32
CA MET A 286 -15.86 31.62 19.82
C MET A 286 -14.37 31.53 19.44
N PRO A 287 -13.44 31.27 20.36
CA PRO A 287 -12.01 31.17 20.03
C PRO A 287 -11.74 30.08 18.98
N VAL A 288 -10.87 30.36 17.99
CA VAL A 288 -10.64 29.50 16.82
C VAL A 288 -10.14 28.10 17.21
N GLU A 289 -9.33 28.03 18.26
CA GLU A 289 -8.75 26.82 18.83
C GLU A 289 -9.84 25.89 19.40
N ARG A 290 -10.96 26.48 19.81
CA ARG A 290 -12.13 25.77 20.34
C ARG A 290 -13.05 25.26 19.24
N ARG A 291 -13.09 25.92 18.07
CA ARG A 291 -14.00 25.61 16.96
C ARG A 291 -13.77 24.25 16.30
N ASP A 292 -12.65 23.57 16.57
CA ASP A 292 -12.40 22.21 16.08
C ASP A 292 -12.40 21.14 17.19
N ASN A 293 -12.65 21.52 18.43
CA ASN A 293 -12.62 20.64 19.60
C ASN A 293 -13.97 19.95 19.88
N PHE A 294 -14.39 19.07 18.99
CA PHE A 294 -15.65 18.30 19.13
C PHE A 294 -15.57 16.90 18.52
N GLY A 295 -16.47 16.03 18.96
CA GLY A 295 -16.72 14.70 18.41
C GLY A 295 -18.23 14.49 18.22
N TYR A 296 -18.63 13.62 17.32
CA TYR A 296 -20.03 13.33 17.05
C TYR A 296 -20.58 12.20 17.94
N GLN A 297 -19.81 11.16 18.26
CA GLN A 297 -20.36 10.01 18.97
C GLN A 297 -20.78 10.37 20.40
N GLU A 298 -19.92 11.08 21.12
CA GLU A 298 -20.19 11.43 22.52
C GLU A 298 -21.13 12.63 22.65
N GLN A 299 -21.01 13.61 21.75
CA GLN A 299 -21.70 14.90 21.88
C GLN A 299 -22.98 15.01 21.03
N ASP A 300 -23.12 14.20 19.98
CA ASP A 300 -24.26 14.22 19.06
C ASP A 300 -24.53 12.85 18.38
N PRO A 301 -24.74 11.77 19.17
CA PRO A 301 -24.88 10.41 18.65
C PRO A 301 -26.11 10.21 17.76
N GLN A 302 -27.14 11.04 17.94
CA GLN A 302 -28.39 10.99 17.18
C GLN A 302 -28.41 11.99 15.99
N GLY A 303 -27.37 12.79 15.82
CA GLY A 303 -27.30 13.78 14.74
C GLY A 303 -28.26 14.97 14.89
N LEU A 304 -28.83 15.19 16.08
CA LEU A 304 -29.80 16.25 16.35
C LEU A 304 -29.18 17.64 16.19
N ARG A 305 -27.90 17.78 16.56
CA ARG A 305 -27.16 19.05 16.43
C ARG A 305 -26.61 19.23 15.03
N CYS A 306 -25.81 18.29 14.55
CA CYS A 306 -25.20 18.30 13.22
C CYS A 306 -25.72 17.09 12.44
N PRO A 307 -26.58 17.25 11.41
CA PRO A 307 -27.16 16.11 10.72
C PRO A 307 -26.09 15.16 10.16
N PHE A 308 -26.39 13.86 10.12
CA PHE A 308 -25.46 12.82 9.62
C PHE A 308 -24.93 13.10 8.22
N GLY A 309 -25.78 13.64 7.35
CA GLY A 309 -25.41 14.00 5.99
C GLY A 309 -24.68 15.34 5.84
N ALA A 310 -24.51 16.14 6.90
CA ALA A 310 -23.89 17.46 6.81
C ALA A 310 -22.46 17.39 6.25
N HIS A 311 -22.06 18.40 5.48
CA HIS A 311 -20.84 18.36 4.68
C HIS A 311 -19.58 17.99 5.47
N ILE A 312 -19.30 18.69 6.58
CA ILE A 312 -18.13 18.40 7.40
C ILE A 312 -18.19 17.04 8.11
N ARG A 313 -19.40 16.49 8.33
CA ARG A 313 -19.61 15.20 9.00
C ARG A 313 -19.41 14.04 8.03
N ARG A 314 -19.72 14.24 6.74
CA ARG A 314 -19.38 13.30 5.67
C ARG A 314 -17.89 13.28 5.36
N VAL A 315 -17.28 14.44 5.16
CA VAL A 315 -15.85 14.55 4.79
C VAL A 315 -14.93 14.10 5.93
N ASN A 316 -15.34 14.30 7.18
CA ASN A 316 -14.61 13.82 8.35
C ASN A 316 -15.60 13.34 9.42
N PRO A 317 -15.94 12.03 9.44
CA PRO A 317 -16.85 11.44 10.42
C PRO A 317 -16.31 11.38 11.85
N ARG A 318 -15.06 11.81 12.10
CA ARG A 318 -14.40 11.82 13.43
C ARG A 318 -14.55 10.47 14.15
N ASP A 319 -15.26 10.46 15.27
CA ASP A 319 -15.53 9.34 16.18
C ASP A 319 -16.89 8.66 15.92
N ALA A 320 -17.68 9.13 14.94
CA ALA A 320 -19.03 8.63 14.63
C ALA A 320 -19.04 7.19 14.10
N LEU A 321 -17.92 6.69 13.57
CA LEU A 321 -17.82 5.31 13.12
C LEU A 321 -17.69 4.35 14.32
N PRO A 322 -18.22 3.11 14.23
CA PRO A 322 -17.99 2.08 15.23
C PRO A 322 -16.49 1.87 15.47
N VAL A 323 -16.08 1.47 16.69
CA VAL A 323 -14.66 1.36 17.10
C VAL A 323 -13.81 0.58 16.09
N ALA A 324 -14.36 -0.48 15.48
CA ALA A 324 -13.71 -1.30 14.46
C ALA A 324 -13.37 -0.56 13.13
N ARG A 325 -13.99 0.62 12.89
CA ARG A 325 -13.78 1.48 11.71
C ARG A 325 -13.24 2.87 12.07
N ARG A 326 -13.07 3.22 13.36
CA ARG A 326 -12.53 4.53 13.79
C ARG A 326 -11.09 4.76 13.34
N THR A 327 -10.29 3.70 13.31
CA THR A 327 -8.93 3.73 12.78
C THR A 327 -8.90 4.11 11.29
N ALA A 328 -9.89 3.67 10.50
CA ALA A 328 -9.96 4.00 9.08
C ALA A 328 -10.11 5.52 8.83
N VAL A 329 -10.84 6.26 9.67
CA VAL A 329 -11.00 7.74 9.50
C VAL A 329 -9.66 8.46 9.48
N ARG A 330 -8.67 7.97 10.24
CA ARG A 330 -7.31 8.55 10.28
C ARG A 330 -6.57 8.31 8.96
N SER A 331 -6.81 7.19 8.29
CA SER A 331 -6.24 6.84 6.98
C SER A 331 -6.79 7.66 5.81
N HIS A 332 -7.90 8.39 6.00
CA HIS A 332 -8.62 9.09 4.92
C HIS A 332 -8.50 10.63 4.99
N ARG A 333 -7.56 11.15 5.78
CA ARG A 333 -7.43 12.59 6.04
C ARG A 333 -6.76 13.31 4.87
N LEU A 334 -7.15 14.56 4.62
CA LEU A 334 -6.61 15.41 3.56
C LEU A 334 -6.09 16.73 4.14
N ILE A 335 -4.98 17.23 3.60
CA ILE A 335 -4.56 18.63 3.80
C ILE A 335 -5.10 19.47 2.65
N ARG A 336 -5.96 20.44 2.96
CA ARG A 336 -6.60 21.28 1.94
C ARG A 336 -5.88 22.62 1.81
N ARG A 337 -5.70 23.06 0.57
CA ARG A 337 -5.06 24.34 0.20
C ARG A 337 -5.84 25.09 -0.88
N GLY A 338 -7.17 24.90 -0.89
CA GLY A 338 -8.02 25.53 -1.88
C GLY A 338 -8.07 27.06 -1.76
N MET A 339 -8.41 27.73 -2.86
CA MET A 339 -8.58 29.18 -2.93
C MET A 339 -9.73 29.53 -3.88
N ALA A 340 -10.52 30.57 -3.54
CA ALA A 340 -11.64 30.99 -4.36
C ALA A 340 -11.16 31.59 -5.70
N TYR A 341 -11.96 31.43 -6.75
CA TYR A 341 -11.81 32.13 -8.01
C TYR A 341 -13.09 32.90 -8.35
N GLY A 342 -12.95 33.99 -9.10
CA GLY A 342 -14.06 34.87 -9.45
C GLY A 342 -14.51 35.78 -8.29
N PRO A 343 -15.21 36.89 -8.58
CA PRO A 343 -15.68 37.82 -7.57
C PRO A 343 -16.88 37.25 -6.78
N PRO A 344 -17.06 37.65 -5.51
CA PRO A 344 -18.24 37.28 -4.74
C PRO A 344 -19.50 37.86 -5.39
N LEU A 345 -20.63 37.14 -5.25
CA LEU A 345 -21.93 37.66 -5.66
C LEU A 345 -22.29 38.87 -4.78
N PRO A 346 -22.52 40.07 -5.34
CA PRO A 346 -22.83 41.26 -4.54
C PRO A 346 -24.06 41.07 -3.64
N GLU A 347 -24.04 41.72 -2.48
CA GLU A 347 -25.17 41.69 -1.55
C GLU A 347 -26.44 42.27 -2.19
N GLY A 348 -27.59 41.65 -1.93
CA GLY A 348 -28.88 42.04 -2.50
C GLY A 348 -29.09 41.70 -3.98
N LYS A 349 -28.13 41.07 -4.66
CA LYS A 349 -28.32 40.52 -6.00
C LYS A 349 -28.65 39.03 -5.97
N ASP A 350 -29.64 38.65 -6.78
CA ASP A 350 -30.07 37.25 -6.93
C ASP A 350 -29.20 36.47 -7.92
N GLU A 351 -28.68 37.11 -8.97
CA GLU A 351 -27.92 36.47 -10.06
C GLU A 351 -27.08 37.52 -10.80
N ASP A 352 -25.90 37.15 -11.28
CA ASP A 352 -25.07 37.99 -12.17
C ASP A 352 -24.36 37.22 -13.29
N HIS A 353 -24.61 35.90 -13.40
CA HIS A 353 -24.03 35.00 -14.40
C HIS A 353 -22.49 34.96 -14.46
N VAL A 354 -21.80 35.50 -13.46
CA VAL A 354 -20.33 35.47 -13.39
C VAL A 354 -19.86 34.09 -12.90
N ASP A 355 -18.85 33.53 -13.58
CA ASP A 355 -18.22 32.29 -13.15
C ASP A 355 -17.40 32.52 -11.87
N ARG A 356 -17.65 31.67 -10.88
CA ARG A 356 -17.07 31.76 -9.55
C ARG A 356 -17.04 30.38 -8.90
N GLY A 357 -16.11 30.21 -7.98
CA GLY A 357 -16.05 28.98 -7.22
C GLY A 357 -14.72 28.80 -6.50
N LEU A 358 -14.28 27.55 -6.41
CA LEU A 358 -13.12 27.14 -5.65
C LEU A 358 -12.13 26.38 -6.54
N MET A 359 -10.88 26.82 -6.53
CA MET A 359 -9.75 25.97 -6.91
C MET A 359 -9.43 25.08 -5.72
N PHE A 360 -10.04 23.90 -5.69
CA PHE A 360 -9.83 22.93 -4.62
C PHE A 360 -8.49 22.21 -4.82
N ILE A 361 -7.69 22.17 -3.76
CA ILE A 361 -6.41 21.45 -3.72
C ILE A 361 -6.40 20.60 -2.46
N ALA A 362 -6.13 19.31 -2.61
CA ALA A 362 -5.91 18.39 -1.50
C ALA A 362 -4.61 17.62 -1.66
N TYR A 363 -3.86 17.50 -0.57
CA TYR A 363 -2.64 16.72 -0.47
C TYR A 363 -2.86 15.44 0.33
N SER A 364 -2.20 14.36 -0.13
CA SER A 364 -2.28 13.01 0.44
C SER A 364 -1.11 12.15 0.00
N ALA A 365 -0.69 11.19 0.82
CA ALA A 365 0.29 10.18 0.42
C ALA A 365 -0.32 9.08 -0.48
N SER A 366 -1.64 8.94 -0.49
CA SER A 366 -2.37 8.02 -1.38
C SER A 366 -3.67 8.66 -1.88
N LEU A 367 -3.82 8.78 -3.20
CA LEU A 367 -5.03 9.31 -3.82
C LEU A 367 -6.21 8.35 -3.62
N SER A 368 -5.99 7.06 -3.91
CA SER A 368 -6.99 6.00 -3.80
C SER A 368 -7.47 5.78 -2.37
N LEU A 369 -6.57 5.81 -1.37
CA LEU A 369 -6.97 5.64 0.03
C LEU A 369 -7.51 6.91 0.67
N GLN A 370 -7.21 8.12 0.17
CA GLN A 370 -7.62 9.36 0.83
C GLN A 370 -8.62 10.15 0.00
N PHE A 371 -8.16 10.83 -1.05
CA PHE A 371 -8.99 11.76 -1.82
C PHE A 371 -10.18 11.07 -2.46
N GLU A 372 -9.95 9.94 -3.12
CA GLU A 372 -10.99 9.21 -3.83
C GLU A 372 -12.04 8.63 -2.87
N ILE A 373 -11.63 8.09 -1.72
CA ILE A 373 -12.55 7.59 -0.69
C ILE A 373 -13.40 8.73 -0.09
N VAL A 374 -12.80 9.89 0.19
CA VAL A 374 -13.55 11.05 0.67
C VAL A 374 -14.56 11.50 -0.38
N GLN A 375 -14.21 11.47 -1.68
CA GLN A 375 -15.18 11.74 -2.75
C GLN A 375 -16.31 10.69 -2.77
N GLN A 376 -16.02 9.41 -2.53
CA GLN A 376 -17.06 8.39 -2.38
C GLN A 376 -18.00 8.65 -1.20
N TRP A 377 -17.49 9.19 -0.09
CA TRP A 377 -18.31 9.58 1.07
C TRP A 377 -19.23 10.76 0.78
N LEU A 378 -18.77 11.69 -0.05
CA LEU A 378 -19.62 12.77 -0.56
C LEU A 378 -20.73 12.21 -1.46
N ASN A 379 -20.40 11.22 -2.29
CA ASN A 379 -21.35 10.65 -3.23
C ASN A 379 -22.26 9.57 -2.62
N ASN A 380 -21.95 9.01 -1.45
CA ASN A 380 -22.73 7.91 -0.86
C ASN A 380 -22.91 8.05 0.66
N GLY A 381 -24.12 7.79 1.16
CA GLY A 381 -24.48 7.95 2.59
C GLY A 381 -23.90 6.90 3.55
N ASN A 382 -23.32 5.82 3.05
CA ASN A 382 -22.92 4.64 3.84
C ASN A 382 -21.99 4.96 5.01
N VAL A 383 -21.09 5.94 4.85
CA VAL A 383 -20.15 6.32 5.91
C VAL A 383 -20.85 6.95 7.12
N SER A 384 -21.97 7.64 6.88
CA SER A 384 -22.77 8.29 7.91
C SER A 384 -23.90 7.40 8.45
N GLY A 385 -23.96 6.13 8.02
CA GLY A 385 -25.06 5.21 8.34
C GLY A 385 -26.36 5.51 7.58
N GLU A 386 -26.31 6.40 6.58
CA GLU A 386 -27.43 6.72 5.70
C GLU A 386 -27.45 5.79 4.48
N PRO A 387 -28.59 5.61 3.80
CA PRO A 387 -28.65 4.87 2.54
C PRO A 387 -27.64 5.40 1.52
N SER A 388 -27.09 4.52 0.69
CA SER A 388 -26.09 4.88 -0.33
C SER A 388 -26.59 5.94 -1.32
N THR A 389 -27.91 6.04 -1.52
CA THR A 389 -28.56 7.03 -2.40
C THR A 389 -28.60 8.45 -1.82
N VAL A 390 -28.19 8.64 -0.56
CA VAL A 390 -28.15 9.97 0.07
C VAL A 390 -26.77 10.59 -0.17
N HIS A 391 -26.76 11.74 -0.82
CA HIS A 391 -25.54 12.47 -1.18
C HIS A 391 -25.26 13.60 -0.19
N ASP A 392 -24.02 14.06 -0.19
CA ASP A 392 -23.63 15.31 0.46
C ASP A 392 -24.42 16.50 -0.13
N PRO A 393 -24.95 17.40 0.72
CA PRO A 393 -25.82 18.48 0.26
C PRO A 393 -25.11 19.65 -0.42
N VAL A 394 -23.78 19.69 -0.41
CA VAL A 394 -22.99 20.79 -0.94
C VAL A 394 -22.19 20.34 -2.16
N ALA A 395 -21.39 19.29 -2.00
CA ALA A 395 -20.36 18.85 -2.96
C ALA A 395 -20.55 17.41 -3.45
N GLY A 396 -21.65 16.74 -3.08
CA GLY A 396 -22.01 15.45 -3.66
C GLY A 396 -22.54 15.61 -5.09
N SER A 397 -22.50 14.53 -5.87
CA SER A 397 -23.08 14.46 -7.22
C SER A 397 -24.44 13.75 -7.20
N PRO A 398 -25.56 14.43 -6.87
CA PRO A 398 -26.88 13.83 -6.87
C PRO A 398 -27.39 13.63 -8.30
N PHE A 399 -27.89 12.44 -8.62
CA PHE A 399 -28.52 12.18 -9.92
C PHE A 399 -29.92 11.55 -9.78
N PRO A 400 -31.00 12.11 -10.37
CA PRO A 400 -31.12 13.45 -10.99
C PRO A 400 -31.36 14.59 -9.98
N GLN A 401 -31.85 14.27 -8.78
CA GLN A 401 -31.94 15.16 -7.62
C GLN A 401 -31.78 14.33 -6.34
N GLY A 402 -31.11 14.89 -5.33
CA GLY A 402 -30.85 14.21 -4.07
C GLY A 402 -31.97 14.41 -3.04
N THR A 403 -31.86 13.67 -1.94
CA THR A 403 -32.60 13.92 -0.70
C THR A 403 -31.63 14.23 0.42
N TYR A 404 -32.03 15.09 1.33
CA TYR A 404 -31.27 15.40 2.54
C TYR A 404 -32.17 15.40 3.77
N THR A 405 -31.71 14.91 4.91
CA THR A 405 -32.52 14.82 6.12
C THR A 405 -32.06 15.76 7.21
N VAL A 406 -33.01 16.49 7.79
CA VAL A 406 -32.81 17.36 8.97
C VAL A 406 -33.62 16.78 10.13
N PRO A 407 -32.96 16.27 11.19
CA PRO A 407 -33.66 15.78 12.36
C PRO A 407 -34.17 16.95 13.23
N ALA A 408 -35.32 16.75 13.87
CA ALA A 408 -35.92 17.66 14.82
C ALA A 408 -36.00 17.01 16.20
N ALA A 409 -35.58 17.76 17.22
CA ALA A 409 -35.62 17.32 18.61
C ALA A 409 -37.03 17.52 19.21
N GLY A 410 -37.44 16.60 20.07
CA GLY A 410 -38.63 16.71 20.89
C GLY A 410 -38.40 17.58 22.12
N PRO A 411 -39.44 17.81 22.94
CA PRO A 411 -39.37 18.66 24.13
C PRO A 411 -38.31 18.24 25.16
N ASN A 412 -37.89 16.97 25.16
CA ASN A 412 -36.90 16.43 26.09
C ASN A 412 -35.52 16.19 25.43
N GLY A 413 -35.32 16.70 24.20
CA GLY A 413 -34.06 16.54 23.46
C GLY A 413 -33.88 15.18 22.79
N GLU A 414 -34.93 14.38 22.69
CA GLU A 414 -34.99 13.12 21.94
C GLU A 414 -35.28 13.35 20.45
N LEU A 415 -34.94 12.40 19.58
CA LEU A 415 -35.36 12.45 18.17
C LEU A 415 -36.90 12.34 18.09
N ALA A 416 -37.56 13.42 17.66
CA ALA A 416 -39.02 13.45 17.51
C ALA A 416 -39.46 13.20 16.05
N SER A 417 -38.79 13.83 15.10
CA SER A 417 -39.09 13.68 13.67
C SER A 417 -37.86 13.90 12.80
N VAL A 418 -37.93 13.45 11.54
CA VAL A 418 -36.90 13.69 10.52
C VAL A 418 -37.57 14.33 9.32
N HIS A 419 -37.17 15.55 8.99
CA HIS A 419 -37.66 16.24 7.80
C HIS A 419 -36.79 15.86 6.60
N THR A 420 -37.41 15.38 5.51
CA THR A 420 -36.70 15.06 4.28
C THR A 420 -36.86 16.20 3.29
N LEU A 421 -35.75 16.85 2.94
CA LEU A 421 -35.65 17.85 1.89
C LEU A 421 -35.49 17.12 0.56
N CYS A 422 -36.56 17.12 -0.24
CA CYS A 422 -36.55 16.52 -1.56
C CYS A 422 -36.11 17.53 -2.62
N GLY A 423 -35.48 17.04 -3.69
CA GLY A 423 -35.13 17.86 -4.83
C GLY A 423 -33.85 18.68 -4.64
N LEU A 424 -32.89 18.15 -3.87
CA LEU A 424 -31.58 18.76 -3.67
C LEU A 424 -30.82 18.82 -5.00
N PRO A 425 -30.54 20.02 -5.55
CA PRO A 425 -29.75 20.16 -6.77
C PRO A 425 -28.25 20.05 -6.44
N SER A 426 -27.42 19.91 -7.48
CA SER A 426 -25.98 20.12 -7.35
C SER A 426 -25.68 21.63 -7.35
N PHE A 427 -25.17 22.14 -6.22
CA PHE A 427 -24.70 23.52 -6.11
C PHE A 427 -23.24 23.70 -6.54
N VAL A 428 -22.48 22.60 -6.56
CA VAL A 428 -21.08 22.57 -6.93
C VAL A 428 -20.91 21.74 -8.19
N ARG A 429 -20.37 22.37 -9.22
CA ARG A 429 -20.14 21.75 -10.52
C ARG A 429 -18.65 21.63 -10.83
N VAL A 430 -18.27 20.50 -11.38
CA VAL A 430 -16.88 20.18 -11.71
C VAL A 430 -16.58 20.73 -13.10
N ARG A 431 -15.55 21.57 -13.18
CA ARG A 431 -15.14 22.24 -14.42
C ARG A 431 -13.69 21.95 -14.79
N GLY A 432 -13.09 20.97 -14.14
CA GLY A 432 -11.75 20.51 -14.44
C GLY A 432 -11.07 19.90 -13.24
N GLY A 433 -10.07 19.08 -13.50
CA GLY A 433 -9.22 18.54 -12.47
C GLY A 433 -8.11 17.69 -13.04
N ALA A 434 -7.13 17.41 -12.19
CA ALA A 434 -5.99 16.57 -12.51
C ALA A 434 -5.35 16.04 -11.23
N TYR A 435 -4.70 14.89 -11.35
CA TYR A 435 -3.80 14.39 -10.33
C TYR A 435 -2.38 14.80 -10.64
N PHE A 436 -1.68 15.25 -9.61
CA PHE A 436 -0.28 15.60 -9.70
C PHE A 436 0.54 14.89 -8.64
N PHE A 437 1.78 14.59 -8.98
CA PHE A 437 2.85 14.25 -8.06
C PHE A 437 3.64 15.52 -7.74
N VAL A 438 3.84 15.79 -6.46
CA VAL A 438 4.64 16.91 -5.95
C VAL A 438 5.91 16.32 -5.34
N PRO A 439 7.01 16.25 -6.11
CA PRO A 439 8.26 15.67 -5.66
C PRO A 439 8.94 16.52 -4.58
N GLY A 440 9.78 15.89 -3.76
CA GLY A 440 10.78 16.59 -2.95
C GLY A 440 11.81 17.32 -3.81
N ILE A 441 12.64 18.16 -3.22
CA ILE A 441 13.68 18.93 -3.93
C ILE A 441 14.75 18.01 -4.52
N GLU A 442 15.20 16.98 -3.80
CA GLU A 442 16.13 15.98 -4.33
C GLU A 442 15.50 15.15 -5.45
N ALA A 443 14.21 14.84 -5.35
CA ALA A 443 13.46 14.17 -6.41
C ALA A 443 13.36 15.04 -7.67
N LEU A 444 13.15 16.36 -7.53
CA LEU A 444 13.23 17.29 -8.67
C LEU A 444 14.60 17.24 -9.34
N ARG A 445 15.69 17.27 -8.55
CA ARG A 445 17.06 17.17 -9.10
C ARG A 445 17.27 15.85 -9.83
N TYR A 446 16.80 14.74 -9.25
CA TYR A 446 16.84 13.42 -9.87
C TYR A 446 16.12 13.40 -11.22
N ILE A 447 14.89 13.94 -11.28
CA ILE A 447 14.10 14.01 -12.52
C ILE A 447 14.83 14.82 -13.61
N THR A 448 15.51 15.90 -13.22
CA THR A 448 16.20 16.80 -14.16
C THR A 448 17.61 16.37 -14.55
N ASN A 449 18.20 15.38 -13.88
CA ASN A 449 19.57 14.97 -14.16
C ASN A 449 19.69 14.36 -15.58
N GLU A 450 20.62 14.89 -16.38
CA GLU A 450 20.89 14.41 -17.74
C GLU A 450 21.70 13.09 -17.72
N GLU A 451 22.51 12.88 -16.69
CA GLU A 451 23.21 11.63 -16.38
C GLU A 451 22.36 10.77 -15.45
N LYS A 452 21.18 10.35 -15.91
CA LYS A 452 20.57 9.18 -15.29
C LYS A 452 21.56 8.03 -15.47
N PRO A 453 21.88 7.23 -14.43
CA PRO A 453 22.60 5.99 -14.65
C PRO A 453 21.77 5.16 -15.62
N GLN A 454 22.22 5.09 -16.87
CA GLN A 454 21.76 4.04 -17.76
C GLN A 454 22.19 2.72 -17.11
N PRO A 455 21.42 1.64 -17.23
CA PRO A 455 21.81 0.31 -16.77
C PRO A 455 22.95 -0.25 -17.65
N ASP A 456 24.10 0.42 -17.60
CA ASP A 456 25.32 0.15 -18.35
C ASP A 456 25.90 -1.22 -17.99
N ALA A 457 25.65 -1.73 -16.78
CA ALA A 457 26.11 -3.03 -16.33
C ALA A 457 25.36 -4.20 -16.98
N ILE A 458 24.04 -4.03 -17.20
CA ILE A 458 23.19 -5.05 -17.82
C ILE A 458 23.51 -5.14 -19.31
N GLU A 459 23.59 -4.01 -20.01
CA GLU A 459 23.93 -3.99 -21.44
C GLU A 459 25.36 -4.48 -21.69
N LYS A 460 26.35 -4.13 -20.85
CA LYS A 460 27.72 -4.68 -20.94
C LYS A 460 27.78 -6.19 -20.66
N PHE A 461 26.98 -6.69 -19.71
CA PHE A 461 26.85 -8.12 -19.44
C PHE A 461 26.18 -8.86 -20.61
N LEU A 462 25.06 -8.33 -21.13
CA LEU A 462 24.34 -8.91 -22.26
C LEU A 462 25.19 -8.91 -23.54
N GLN A 463 26.00 -7.88 -23.77
CA GLN A 463 26.96 -7.86 -24.89
C GLN A 463 28.05 -8.93 -24.74
N LYS A 464 28.61 -9.12 -23.54
CA LYS A 464 29.60 -10.18 -23.27
C LYS A 464 28.98 -11.59 -23.35
N TYR A 465 27.73 -11.75 -22.91
CA TYR A 465 26.99 -13.02 -22.94
C TYR A 465 26.52 -13.40 -24.36
N ALA A 466 25.97 -12.45 -25.13
CA ALA A 466 25.53 -12.67 -26.51
C ALA A 466 26.71 -13.06 -27.44
N LEU A 467 27.89 -12.47 -27.23
CA LEU A 467 29.12 -12.83 -27.94
C LEU A 467 29.59 -14.27 -27.67
N ALA A 468 29.17 -14.89 -26.56
CA ALA A 468 29.59 -16.24 -26.17
C ALA A 468 28.63 -17.36 -26.63
N GLN A 469 27.34 -17.05 -26.85
CA GLN A 469 26.28 -18.06 -27.07
C GLN A 469 25.62 -18.00 -28.47
N ASN A 470 25.72 -16.86 -29.19
CA ASN A 470 25.21 -16.69 -30.56
C ASN A 470 23.71 -17.04 -30.74
N ASP A 471 22.88 -16.72 -29.74
CA ASP A 471 21.45 -17.07 -29.66
C ASP A 471 20.65 -15.89 -29.05
N GLU A 472 19.83 -15.22 -29.87
CA GLU A 472 19.05 -14.02 -29.49
C GLU A 472 17.88 -14.36 -28.55
N ASP A 473 17.24 -15.52 -28.68
CA ASP A 473 16.12 -15.92 -27.82
C ASP A 473 16.59 -16.17 -26.37
N LYS A 474 17.82 -16.70 -26.20
CA LYS A 474 18.45 -16.84 -24.88
C LYS A 474 18.82 -15.50 -24.25
N ARG A 475 19.20 -14.51 -25.06
CA ARG A 475 19.53 -13.15 -24.58
C ARG A 475 18.31 -12.49 -23.92
N ASP A 476 17.17 -12.52 -24.59
CA ASP A 476 15.92 -11.90 -24.11
C ASP A 476 15.42 -12.55 -22.80
N CYS A 477 15.58 -13.88 -22.67
CA CYS A 477 15.22 -14.60 -21.45
C CYS A 477 16.15 -14.28 -20.27
N VAL A 478 17.47 -14.14 -20.51
CA VAL A 478 18.44 -13.70 -19.48
C VAL A 478 18.21 -12.25 -19.08
N GLU A 479 17.95 -11.38 -20.05
CA GLU A 479 17.58 -9.98 -19.81
C GLU A 479 16.31 -9.88 -18.97
N ALA A 480 15.25 -10.60 -19.31
CA ALA A 480 14.01 -10.64 -18.52
C ALA A 480 14.25 -11.14 -17.08
N CYS A 481 15.13 -12.13 -16.88
CA CYS A 481 15.49 -12.63 -15.54
C CYS A 481 16.32 -11.62 -14.73
N LEU A 482 17.17 -10.82 -15.38
CA LEU A 482 18.01 -9.82 -14.70
C LEU A 482 17.25 -8.52 -14.43
N LEU A 483 16.33 -8.15 -15.32
CA LEU A 483 15.45 -7.00 -15.14
C LEU A 483 14.38 -7.30 -14.09
N ASP A 484 13.75 -8.48 -14.16
CA ASP A 484 12.69 -8.87 -13.23
C ASP A 484 12.76 -10.36 -12.84
N PRO A 485 13.66 -10.70 -11.90
CA PRO A 485 13.76 -12.06 -11.37
C PRO A 485 12.51 -12.50 -10.57
N VAL A 486 11.54 -11.60 -10.35
CA VAL A 486 10.35 -11.82 -9.51
C VAL A 486 9.12 -12.18 -10.35
N THR A 487 8.96 -11.61 -11.55
CA THR A 487 7.76 -11.79 -12.39
C THR A 487 7.94 -12.72 -13.58
N ALA A 488 9.16 -13.18 -13.90
CA ALA A 488 9.43 -14.13 -14.97
C ALA A 488 8.53 -15.38 -14.84
N ARG A 489 7.40 -15.36 -15.56
CA ARG A 489 6.18 -16.16 -15.32
C ARG A 489 6.29 -17.64 -15.73
N ARG A 490 7.49 -18.19 -15.92
CA ARG A 490 7.67 -19.61 -16.26
C ARG A 490 8.93 -20.21 -15.63
N PRO A 491 8.87 -21.49 -15.21
CA PRO A 491 10.06 -22.33 -15.01
C PRO A 491 10.82 -22.66 -16.32
N PHE A 492 10.56 -21.95 -17.43
CA PHE A 492 11.25 -22.13 -18.70
C PHE A 492 12.45 -21.18 -18.90
N CYS A 493 12.66 -20.22 -18.00
CA CYS A 493 13.83 -19.34 -18.01
C CYS A 493 14.90 -19.71 -16.95
N ASP A 494 14.63 -20.72 -16.11
CA ASP A 494 15.62 -21.39 -15.28
C ASP A 494 16.37 -22.45 -16.11
N THR A 495 17.21 -22.03 -17.05
CA THR A 495 18.26 -22.96 -17.48
C THR A 495 19.38 -22.90 -16.44
N ALA A 496 19.76 -24.06 -15.90
CA ALA A 496 20.94 -24.19 -15.05
C ALA A 496 22.18 -23.51 -15.69
N GLU A 497 22.21 -23.44 -17.02
CA GLU A 497 23.18 -22.73 -17.85
C GLU A 497 23.26 -21.22 -17.55
N ASN A 498 22.12 -20.53 -17.39
CA ASN A 498 22.08 -19.09 -17.10
C ASN A 498 22.66 -18.79 -15.72
N TRP A 499 22.27 -19.59 -14.72
CA TRP A 499 22.82 -19.47 -13.38
C TRP A 499 24.30 -19.84 -13.32
N ALA A 500 24.74 -20.85 -14.07
CA ALA A 500 26.15 -21.21 -14.19
C ALA A 500 26.98 -20.07 -14.81
N ALA A 501 26.45 -19.40 -15.84
CA ALA A 501 27.11 -18.25 -16.46
C ALA A 501 27.23 -17.07 -15.48
N LEU A 502 26.16 -16.73 -14.74
CA LEU A 502 26.20 -15.70 -13.70
C LEU A 502 27.21 -16.04 -12.61
N ARG A 503 27.19 -17.28 -12.09
CA ARG A 503 28.15 -17.75 -11.09
C ARG A 503 29.60 -17.59 -11.56
N LYS A 504 29.87 -17.88 -12.83
CA LYS A 504 31.21 -17.83 -13.43
C LYS A 504 31.68 -16.40 -13.71
N GLU A 505 30.84 -15.57 -14.31
CA GLU A 505 31.25 -14.28 -14.87
C GLU A 505 31.02 -13.11 -13.90
N GLN A 506 29.88 -13.09 -13.19
CA GLN A 506 29.51 -12.00 -12.29
C GLN A 506 28.54 -12.49 -11.20
N PRO A 507 29.06 -13.21 -10.18
CA PRO A 507 28.23 -13.91 -9.19
C PRO A 507 27.46 -13.00 -8.22
N ILE A 508 27.91 -11.75 -8.08
CA ILE A 508 27.22 -10.66 -7.39
C ILE A 508 26.89 -9.61 -8.44
N PHE A 509 25.61 -9.47 -8.76
CA PHE A 509 25.14 -8.71 -9.93
C PHE A 509 24.13 -7.65 -9.50
N GLU A 510 24.36 -6.40 -9.90
CA GLU A 510 23.42 -5.31 -9.61
C GLU A 510 22.27 -5.29 -10.64
N THR A 511 21.03 -5.33 -10.16
CA THR A 511 19.79 -5.26 -10.95
C THR A 511 18.97 -4.03 -10.53
N PRO A 512 17.99 -3.58 -11.33
CA PRO A 512 17.10 -2.48 -10.95
C PRO A 512 16.32 -2.77 -9.64
N HIS A 513 16.12 -4.04 -9.32
CA HIS A 513 15.35 -4.50 -8.16
C HIS A 513 16.21 -4.88 -6.93
N GLY A 514 17.53 -4.81 -7.02
CA GLY A 514 18.47 -5.15 -5.94
C GLY A 514 19.75 -5.82 -6.43
N VAL A 515 20.57 -6.31 -5.51
CA VAL A 515 21.81 -7.05 -5.81
C VAL A 515 21.54 -8.55 -5.79
N LEU A 516 21.65 -9.21 -6.93
CA LEU A 516 21.49 -10.66 -7.09
C LEU A 516 22.78 -11.39 -6.69
N VAL A 517 22.64 -12.41 -5.84
CA VAL A 517 23.73 -13.24 -5.33
C VAL A 517 23.48 -14.69 -5.69
N SER A 518 24.44 -15.31 -6.37
CA SER A 518 24.25 -16.60 -7.06
C SER A 518 25.17 -17.73 -6.57
N ARG A 519 26.28 -17.43 -5.89
CA ARG A 519 27.22 -18.42 -5.32
C ARG A 519 26.81 -18.84 -3.91
N PHE A 520 27.03 -20.10 -3.57
CA PHE A 520 26.61 -20.71 -2.32
C PHE A 520 27.19 -20.03 -1.09
N ARG A 521 28.51 -19.78 -1.10
CA ARG A 521 29.21 -19.15 0.03
C ARG A 521 28.76 -17.72 0.26
N ASP A 522 28.50 -16.97 -0.80
CA ASP A 522 28.07 -15.59 -0.74
C ASP A 522 26.61 -15.50 -0.24
N VAL A 523 25.73 -16.42 -0.67
CA VAL A 523 24.37 -16.56 -0.13
C VAL A 523 24.40 -16.95 1.36
N GLN A 524 25.25 -17.89 1.76
CA GLN A 524 25.44 -18.25 3.17
C GLN A 524 25.93 -17.06 4.00
N GLU A 525 26.87 -16.27 3.48
CA GLU A 525 27.39 -15.07 4.15
C GLU A 525 26.26 -14.07 4.45
N VAL A 526 25.40 -13.80 3.47
CA VAL A 526 24.24 -12.92 3.63
C VAL A 526 23.27 -13.47 4.69
N LEU A 527 22.93 -14.77 4.61
CA LEU A 527 21.99 -15.40 5.56
C LEU A 527 22.56 -15.51 6.99
N ALA A 528 23.89 -15.53 7.15
CA ALA A 528 24.55 -15.64 8.45
C ALA A 528 24.54 -14.35 9.27
N LYS A 529 24.25 -13.21 8.64
CA LYS A 529 24.44 -11.86 9.22
C LYS A 529 23.13 -11.07 9.27
N PRO A 530 22.11 -11.50 10.04
CA PRO A 530 20.83 -10.80 10.14
C PRO A 530 20.94 -9.35 10.66
N GLU A 531 22.01 -9.03 11.38
CA GLU A 531 22.35 -7.68 11.85
C GLU A 531 22.81 -6.74 10.72
N VAL A 532 23.29 -7.29 9.62
CA VAL A 532 23.66 -6.56 8.40
C VAL A 532 22.56 -6.69 7.34
N PHE A 533 22.05 -7.90 7.14
CA PHE A 533 21.11 -8.27 6.10
C PHE A 533 19.80 -8.75 6.72
N SER A 534 18.85 -7.82 6.86
CA SER A 534 17.63 -8.03 7.63
C SER A 534 16.51 -8.70 6.82
N ALA A 535 15.71 -9.52 7.50
CA ALA A 535 14.49 -10.10 6.97
C ALA A 535 13.25 -9.19 7.13
N GLN A 536 13.42 -7.97 7.66
CA GLN A 536 12.32 -7.05 8.02
C GLN A 536 11.34 -6.73 6.87
N GLU A 537 11.80 -6.84 5.62
CA GLU A 537 10.96 -6.58 4.45
C GLU A 537 9.79 -7.56 4.31
N TYR A 538 9.94 -8.79 4.84
CA TYR A 538 8.84 -9.74 4.93
C TYR A 538 7.84 -9.34 6.02
N GLY A 539 8.29 -8.65 7.07
CA GLY A 539 7.51 -8.33 8.27
C GLY A 539 6.22 -7.56 7.97
N ALA A 540 6.26 -6.55 7.10
CA ALA A 540 5.07 -5.78 6.72
C ALA A 540 4.03 -6.63 5.99
N ARG A 541 4.48 -7.46 5.05
CA ARG A 541 3.60 -8.35 4.26
C ARG A 541 3.04 -9.49 5.10
N MET A 542 3.83 -10.04 6.01
CA MET A 542 3.35 -11.02 7.00
C MET A 542 2.31 -10.39 7.92
N ALA A 543 2.54 -9.18 8.43
CA ALA A 543 1.58 -8.45 9.26
C ALA A 543 0.23 -8.25 8.55
N ALA A 544 0.25 -7.89 7.27
CA ALA A 544 -0.94 -7.72 6.44
C ALA A 544 -1.65 -9.05 6.09
N THR A 545 -1.01 -10.20 6.29
CA THR A 545 -1.55 -11.51 5.88
C THR A 545 -1.74 -12.48 7.04
N VAL A 546 -0.69 -13.16 7.47
CA VAL A 546 -0.72 -14.19 8.52
C VAL A 546 -0.57 -13.63 9.93
N GLY A 547 -0.37 -12.31 10.02
CA GLY A 547 -0.05 -11.58 11.24
C GLY A 547 1.47 -11.38 11.42
N PRO A 548 1.91 -10.43 12.27
CA PRO A 548 3.32 -10.24 12.57
C PRO A 548 3.92 -11.53 13.10
N PHE A 549 4.86 -12.13 12.37
CA PHE A 549 5.40 -13.46 12.64
C PHE A 549 6.93 -13.42 12.73
N PHE A 550 7.51 -14.25 13.60
CA PHE A 550 8.94 -14.18 13.91
C PHE A 550 9.88 -14.31 12.71
N LEU A 551 9.46 -15.00 11.64
CA LEU A 551 10.24 -15.11 10.40
C LEU A 551 10.50 -13.75 9.72
N GLY A 552 9.67 -12.74 9.99
CA GLY A 552 9.86 -11.36 9.52
C GLY A 552 10.60 -10.45 10.52
N PHE A 553 11.07 -10.98 11.65
CA PHE A 553 11.80 -10.24 12.68
C PHE A 553 13.28 -10.64 12.71
N ASP A 554 14.11 -9.82 13.33
CA ASP A 554 15.52 -10.11 13.62
C ASP A 554 15.81 -9.91 15.12
N GLY A 555 17.02 -10.28 15.55
CA GLY A 555 17.52 -10.05 16.90
C GLY A 555 16.71 -10.75 18.01
N GLU A 556 16.58 -10.08 19.16
CA GLU A 556 16.02 -10.68 20.38
C GLU A 556 14.52 -11.03 20.25
N ARG A 557 13.76 -10.24 19.49
CA ARG A 557 12.34 -10.55 19.25
C ARG A 557 12.18 -11.86 18.47
N HIS A 558 12.92 -12.01 17.37
CA HIS A 558 12.96 -13.25 16.60
C HIS A 558 13.34 -14.42 17.51
N LYS A 559 14.44 -14.28 18.27
CA LYS A 559 14.95 -15.33 19.16
C LYS A 559 13.91 -15.76 20.19
N ARG A 560 13.22 -14.82 20.84
CA ARG A 560 12.17 -15.09 21.82
C ARG A 560 11.01 -15.88 21.20
N GLU A 561 10.42 -15.37 20.13
CA GLU A 561 9.24 -15.97 19.52
C GLU A 561 9.54 -17.31 18.82
N ALA A 562 10.69 -17.43 18.16
CA ALA A 562 11.16 -18.71 17.60
C ALA A 562 11.43 -19.75 18.70
N SER A 563 11.89 -19.34 19.89
CA SER A 563 12.06 -20.25 21.02
C SER A 563 10.71 -20.74 21.56
N LEU A 564 9.70 -19.87 21.65
CA LEU A 564 8.33 -20.26 22.01
C LEU A 564 7.76 -21.26 21.00
N ALA A 565 7.96 -21.02 19.70
CA ALA A 565 7.57 -21.95 18.64
C ALA A 565 8.22 -23.34 18.80
N ARG A 566 9.52 -23.40 19.12
CA ARG A 566 10.26 -24.65 19.36
C ARG A 566 9.77 -25.43 20.59
N LEU A 567 9.21 -24.75 21.60
CA LEU A 567 8.61 -25.42 22.76
C LEU A 567 7.31 -26.14 22.39
N VAL A 568 6.54 -25.58 21.46
CA VAL A 568 5.23 -26.10 21.08
C VAL A 568 5.26 -26.96 19.82
N VAL A 569 6.29 -26.91 18.98
CA VAL A 569 6.51 -27.81 17.84
C VAL A 569 7.66 -28.76 18.17
N ARG A 570 7.35 -30.00 18.58
CA ARG A 570 8.32 -30.88 19.27
C ARG A 570 8.74 -32.05 18.37
N PRO A 571 10.04 -32.39 18.28
CA PRO A 571 10.51 -33.58 17.56
C PRO A 571 9.83 -34.89 17.97
N ARG A 572 9.50 -35.04 19.26
CA ARG A 572 8.79 -36.23 19.79
C ARG A 572 7.40 -36.45 19.22
N ASP A 573 6.79 -35.44 18.59
CA ASP A 573 5.45 -35.56 18.02
C ASP A 573 5.48 -36.17 16.61
N LEU A 574 6.66 -36.28 16.00
CA LEU A 574 6.85 -36.74 14.63
C LEU A 574 6.19 -38.12 14.36
N PRO A 575 6.38 -39.17 15.18
CA PRO A 575 5.78 -40.49 14.91
C PRO A 575 4.25 -40.43 14.78
N ARG A 576 3.58 -39.66 15.64
CA ARG A 576 2.12 -39.47 15.62
C ARG A 576 1.67 -38.74 14.35
N LEU A 577 2.44 -37.75 13.91
CA LEU A 577 2.14 -37.02 12.67
C LEU A 577 2.29 -37.91 11.43
N LEU A 578 3.36 -38.72 11.39
CA LEU A 578 3.63 -39.66 10.29
C LEU A 578 2.56 -40.76 10.21
N GLU A 579 2.14 -41.30 11.35
CA GLU A 579 1.01 -42.24 11.41
C GLU A 579 -0.27 -41.63 10.83
N ARG A 580 -0.54 -40.36 11.15
CA ARG A 580 -1.68 -39.63 10.60
C ARG A 580 -1.57 -39.44 9.09
N ALA A 581 -0.42 -38.99 8.59
CA ALA A 581 -0.17 -38.81 7.15
C ALA A 581 -0.42 -40.11 6.37
N ARG A 582 0.06 -41.24 6.90
CA ARG A 582 -0.10 -42.58 6.35
C ARG A 582 -1.56 -43.00 6.21
N PHE A 583 -2.41 -42.59 7.16
CA PHE A 583 -3.85 -42.89 7.11
C PHE A 583 -4.62 -41.91 6.21
N VAL A 584 -4.32 -40.62 6.30
CA VAL A 584 -5.08 -39.56 5.60
C VAL A 584 -4.88 -39.64 4.09
N THR A 585 -3.65 -39.85 3.63
CA THR A 585 -3.31 -39.72 2.21
C THR A 585 -4.07 -40.71 1.31
N PRO A 586 -4.12 -42.03 1.62
CA PRO A 586 -4.92 -42.97 0.83
C PRO A 586 -6.42 -42.67 0.83
N VAL A 587 -6.95 -42.15 1.94
CA VAL A 587 -8.37 -41.77 2.06
C VAL A 587 -8.68 -40.56 1.17
N VAL A 588 -7.85 -39.52 1.22
CA VAL A 588 -7.95 -38.34 0.36
C VAL A 588 -7.85 -38.74 -1.11
N PHE A 589 -6.85 -39.56 -1.46
CA PHE A 589 -6.67 -40.08 -2.81
C PHE A 589 -7.92 -40.78 -3.33
N GLY A 590 -8.43 -41.78 -2.59
CA GLY A 590 -9.62 -42.51 -3.02
C GLY A 590 -10.90 -41.67 -3.09
N LEU A 591 -11.04 -40.64 -2.24
CA LEU A 591 -12.18 -39.71 -2.30
C LEU A 591 -12.13 -38.84 -3.57
N LEU A 592 -10.96 -38.29 -3.89
CA LEU A 592 -10.77 -37.42 -5.06
C LEU A 592 -10.84 -38.23 -6.35
N GLU A 593 -10.25 -39.43 -6.40
CA GLU A 593 -10.35 -40.33 -7.55
C GLU A 593 -11.80 -40.67 -7.89
N ARG A 594 -12.64 -40.99 -6.90
CA ARG A 594 -14.08 -41.23 -7.10
C ARG A 594 -14.83 -39.99 -7.61
N ARG A 595 -14.46 -38.80 -7.15
CA ARG A 595 -15.09 -37.53 -7.55
C ARG A 595 -14.68 -37.09 -8.96
N ALA A 596 -13.45 -37.42 -9.36
CA ALA A 596 -12.87 -36.99 -10.62
C ALA A 596 -13.46 -37.67 -11.86
N ASN A 597 -14.12 -38.83 -11.71
CA ASN A 597 -14.78 -39.57 -12.79
C ASN A 597 -13.93 -39.72 -14.08
N GLY A 598 -12.62 -39.93 -13.93
CA GLY A 598 -11.67 -40.04 -15.05
C GLY A 598 -10.97 -38.76 -15.51
N ALA A 599 -11.11 -37.63 -14.79
CA ALA A 599 -10.36 -36.41 -15.08
C ALA A 599 -8.83 -36.61 -14.86
N PRO A 600 -7.97 -36.16 -15.78
CA PRO A 600 -6.52 -36.24 -15.62
C PRO A 600 -6.02 -35.16 -14.64
N ASP A 601 -4.99 -35.53 -13.87
CA ASP A 601 -4.22 -34.70 -12.91
C ASP A 601 -4.92 -34.34 -11.58
N LEU A 602 -4.88 -35.30 -10.65
CA LEU A 602 -5.33 -35.14 -9.25
C LEU A 602 -4.18 -34.89 -8.25
N LEU A 603 -2.93 -34.90 -8.73
CA LEU A 603 -1.77 -34.92 -7.86
C LEU A 603 -1.69 -33.67 -6.96
N PRO A 604 -1.88 -32.43 -7.48
CA PRO A 604 -1.91 -31.24 -6.65
C PRO A 604 -2.97 -31.29 -5.55
N GLN A 605 -4.20 -31.66 -5.88
CA GLN A 605 -5.30 -31.65 -4.92
C GLN A 605 -5.10 -32.70 -3.82
N VAL A 606 -4.54 -33.87 -4.16
CA VAL A 606 -4.25 -34.93 -3.19
C VAL A 606 -3.12 -34.53 -2.24
N VAL A 607 -2.02 -33.97 -2.76
CA VAL A 607 -0.91 -33.49 -1.91
C VAL A 607 -1.39 -32.38 -0.97
N ILE A 608 -2.09 -31.38 -1.52
CA ILE A 608 -2.61 -30.25 -0.74
C ILE A 608 -3.53 -30.71 0.38
N ALA A 609 -4.56 -31.50 0.07
CA ALA A 609 -5.51 -31.96 1.08
C ALA A 609 -4.85 -32.89 2.11
N SER A 610 -3.85 -33.69 1.73
CA SER A 610 -3.12 -34.56 2.66
C SER A 610 -2.28 -33.75 3.65
N VAL A 611 -1.59 -32.71 3.17
CA VAL A 611 -0.83 -31.79 4.04
C VAL A 611 -1.77 -31.03 4.96
N VAL A 612 -2.83 -30.41 4.43
CA VAL A 612 -3.76 -29.58 5.23
C VAL A 612 -4.44 -30.38 6.33
N ARG A 613 -4.96 -31.57 6.03
CA ARG A 613 -5.64 -32.41 7.04
C ARG A 613 -4.69 -32.93 8.11
N THR A 614 -3.48 -33.34 7.69
CA THR A 614 -2.48 -33.88 8.62
C THR A 614 -1.93 -32.79 9.53
N ALA A 615 -1.53 -31.65 8.96
CA ALA A 615 -1.01 -30.51 9.70
C ALA A 615 -2.09 -29.81 10.52
N GLY A 616 -3.31 -29.68 9.98
CA GLY A 616 -4.42 -28.99 10.64
C GLY A 616 -4.78 -29.62 11.98
N GLU A 617 -4.81 -30.95 12.07
CA GLU A 617 -5.03 -31.64 13.33
C GLU A 617 -3.88 -31.43 14.33
N TYR A 618 -2.63 -31.52 13.86
CA TYR A 618 -1.45 -31.32 14.70
C TYR A 618 -1.35 -29.91 15.27
N PHE A 619 -1.68 -28.90 14.46
CA PHE A 619 -1.68 -27.50 14.89
C PHE A 619 -2.93 -27.12 15.69
N GLY A 620 -4.00 -27.92 15.62
CA GLY A 620 -5.30 -27.58 16.20
C GLY A 620 -6.10 -26.59 15.35
N VAL A 621 -5.80 -26.53 14.04
CA VAL A 621 -6.33 -25.60 13.03
C VAL A 621 -6.95 -26.40 11.88
N PRO A 622 -8.17 -26.96 12.04
CA PRO A 622 -8.78 -27.85 11.04
C PRO A 622 -9.19 -27.15 9.73
N GLY A 623 -9.31 -25.83 9.74
CA GLY A 623 -9.83 -25.03 8.63
C GLY A 623 -11.35 -25.07 8.55
N PRO A 624 -11.99 -24.09 7.89
CA PRO A 624 -13.41 -24.20 7.52
C PRO A 624 -13.62 -25.24 6.40
N SER A 625 -12.65 -25.36 5.50
CA SER A 625 -12.51 -26.41 4.50
C SER A 625 -11.02 -26.52 4.12
N ASP A 626 -10.59 -27.67 3.56
CA ASP A 626 -9.21 -27.82 3.09
C ASP A 626 -8.88 -26.79 2.00
N GLU A 627 -9.84 -26.54 1.10
CA GLU A 627 -9.70 -25.65 -0.05
C GLU A 627 -9.58 -24.18 0.35
N ASP A 628 -10.45 -23.71 1.26
CA ASP A 628 -10.40 -22.31 1.72
C ASP A 628 -9.13 -22.04 2.53
N LEU A 629 -8.78 -22.92 3.45
CA LEU A 629 -7.59 -22.74 4.28
C LEU A 629 -6.34 -22.70 3.39
N PHE A 630 -6.19 -23.67 2.48
CA PHE A 630 -5.03 -23.69 1.60
C PHE A 630 -5.01 -22.50 0.64
N ARG A 631 -6.16 -22.12 0.07
CA ARG A 631 -6.27 -20.95 -0.80
C ARG A 631 -5.84 -19.67 -0.09
N TRP A 632 -6.33 -19.42 1.13
CA TRP A 632 -5.94 -18.23 1.89
C TRP A 632 -4.45 -18.20 2.17
N LEU A 633 -3.90 -19.32 2.65
CA LEU A 633 -2.47 -19.44 2.96
C LEU A 633 -1.60 -19.34 1.71
N SER A 634 -2.04 -19.89 0.57
CA SER A 634 -1.26 -19.87 -0.68
C SER A 634 -1.24 -18.48 -1.30
N VAL A 635 -2.37 -17.77 -1.28
CA VAL A 635 -2.45 -16.37 -1.73
C VAL A 635 -1.62 -15.46 -0.81
N ALA A 636 -1.68 -15.68 0.50
CA ALA A 636 -0.81 -15.00 1.46
C ALA A 636 0.67 -15.29 1.20
N SER A 637 1.05 -16.56 1.04
CA SER A 637 2.43 -16.98 0.74
C SER A 637 2.93 -16.36 -0.56
N ALA A 638 2.10 -16.34 -1.62
CA ALA A 638 2.43 -15.71 -2.89
C ALA A 638 2.72 -14.21 -2.72
N TYR A 639 1.93 -13.50 -1.92
CA TYR A 639 2.18 -12.08 -1.61
C TYR A 639 3.44 -11.87 -0.74
N ILE A 640 3.68 -12.73 0.25
CA ILE A 640 4.85 -12.66 1.14
C ILE A 640 6.16 -12.91 0.38
N PHE A 641 6.22 -13.92 -0.49
CA PHE A 641 7.47 -14.38 -1.10
C PHE A 641 7.66 -13.96 -2.56
N PHE A 642 6.59 -13.65 -3.30
CA PHE A 642 6.67 -13.29 -4.71
C PHE A 642 5.92 -11.98 -4.97
N PRO A 643 6.46 -10.83 -4.50
CA PRO A 643 5.80 -9.54 -4.66
C PRO A 643 5.82 -9.14 -6.14
N LEU A 644 4.78 -9.47 -6.91
CA LEU A 644 4.64 -8.91 -8.25
C LEU A 644 4.31 -7.41 -8.15
N PRO A 645 4.60 -6.63 -9.19
CA PRO A 645 4.24 -5.24 -9.30
C PRO A 645 2.73 -4.94 -9.18
N SER A 646 1.84 -5.92 -9.41
CA SER A 646 0.39 -5.68 -9.50
C SER A 646 -0.34 -5.50 -8.16
N ASP A 647 -1.13 -4.44 -8.07
CA ASP A 647 -1.97 -4.09 -6.91
C ASP A 647 -2.99 -5.20 -6.58
N GLU A 648 -3.38 -6.01 -7.57
CA GLU A 648 -4.27 -7.17 -7.39
C GLU A 648 -3.70 -8.24 -6.45
N ARG A 649 -2.39 -8.52 -6.49
CA ARG A 649 -1.78 -9.55 -5.62
C ARG A 649 -1.69 -9.05 -4.18
N ALA A 650 -1.44 -7.76 -3.98
CA ALA A 650 -1.47 -7.13 -2.67
C ALA A 650 -2.87 -7.12 -2.08
N ALA A 651 -3.88 -6.71 -2.86
CA ALA A 651 -5.28 -6.73 -2.46
C ALA A 651 -5.77 -8.16 -2.15
N SER A 652 -5.46 -9.13 -3.02
CA SER A 652 -5.80 -10.54 -2.82
C SER A 652 -5.10 -11.14 -1.60
N GLY A 653 -3.82 -10.82 -1.42
CA GLY A 653 -3.02 -11.18 -0.24
C GLY A 653 -3.66 -10.66 1.05
N ALA A 654 -3.95 -9.37 1.11
CA ALA A 654 -4.59 -8.74 2.26
C ALA A 654 -5.99 -9.32 2.54
N ALA A 655 -6.82 -9.54 1.51
CA ALA A 655 -8.14 -10.14 1.65
C ALA A 655 -8.08 -11.58 2.19
N ALA A 656 -7.17 -12.40 1.66
CA ALA A 656 -6.90 -13.75 2.17
C ALA A 656 -6.39 -13.70 3.63
N GLY A 657 -5.54 -12.73 3.94
CA GLY A 657 -5.05 -12.44 5.28
C GLY A 657 -6.17 -12.14 6.27
N ILE A 658 -7.09 -11.25 5.91
CA ILE A 658 -8.26 -10.90 6.72
C ILE A 658 -9.10 -12.15 7.02
N ALA A 659 -9.40 -12.94 5.99
CA ALA A 659 -10.19 -14.17 6.15
C ALA A 659 -9.49 -15.18 7.09
N TYR A 660 -8.19 -15.39 6.89
CA TYR A 660 -7.41 -16.31 7.72
C TYR A 660 -7.28 -15.83 9.17
N GLN A 661 -6.95 -14.56 9.40
CA GLN A 661 -6.83 -14.00 10.75
C GLN A 661 -8.18 -14.01 11.49
N HIS A 662 -9.28 -13.72 10.79
CA HIS A 662 -10.62 -13.83 11.35
C HIS A 662 -10.92 -15.26 11.82
N TYR A 663 -10.66 -16.25 10.96
CA TYR A 663 -10.84 -17.65 11.30
C TYR A 663 -9.99 -18.08 12.52
N LEU A 664 -8.72 -17.66 12.60
CA LEU A 664 -7.89 -17.94 13.78
C LEU A 664 -8.44 -17.31 15.06
N GLU A 665 -8.98 -16.08 14.97
CA GLU A 665 -9.58 -15.38 16.10
C GLU A 665 -10.81 -16.11 16.65
N GLU A 666 -11.68 -16.58 15.75
CA GLU A 666 -12.85 -17.39 16.10
C GLU A 666 -12.45 -18.75 16.70
N LEU A 667 -11.46 -19.41 16.10
CA LEU A 667 -10.94 -20.68 16.59
C LEU A 667 -10.34 -20.55 17.99
N LEU A 668 -9.54 -19.50 18.23
CA LEU A 668 -8.97 -19.19 19.54
C LEU A 668 -10.08 -18.98 20.59
N ARG A 669 -11.06 -18.14 20.26
CA ARG A 669 -12.21 -17.87 21.14
C ARG A 669 -12.98 -19.14 21.47
N ALA A 670 -13.26 -19.98 20.47
CA ALA A 670 -13.97 -21.23 20.67
C ALA A 670 -13.18 -22.20 21.56
N ARG A 671 -11.86 -22.28 21.37
CA ARG A 671 -10.98 -23.13 22.19
C ARG A 671 -10.89 -22.65 23.63
N GLU A 672 -10.77 -21.34 23.86
CA GLU A 672 -10.76 -20.75 25.21
C GLU A 672 -12.07 -21.01 25.96
N LEU A 673 -13.22 -20.82 25.31
CA LEU A 673 -14.55 -21.11 25.89
C LEU A 673 -14.70 -22.60 26.24
N SER A 674 -14.23 -23.48 25.36
CA SER A 674 -14.21 -24.92 25.61
C SER A 674 -13.39 -25.25 26.87
N ILE A 675 -12.19 -24.68 27.01
CA ILE A 675 -11.34 -24.88 28.19
C ILE A 675 -12.01 -24.33 29.47
N ALA A 676 -12.57 -23.12 29.39
CA ALA A 676 -13.27 -22.50 30.51
C ALA A 676 -14.49 -23.32 30.98
N SER A 677 -15.12 -24.09 30.09
CA SER A 677 -16.20 -25.04 30.42
C SER A 677 -15.73 -26.36 31.04
N GLY A 678 -14.42 -26.51 31.32
CA GLY A 678 -13.83 -27.69 31.96
C GLY A 678 -13.29 -28.75 30.99
N LYS A 679 -13.24 -28.47 29.68
CA LYS A 679 -12.62 -29.38 28.71
C LYS A 679 -11.09 -29.22 28.71
N LEU A 680 -10.37 -30.28 28.40
CA LEU A 680 -8.91 -30.23 28.24
C LEU A 680 -8.53 -29.39 27.01
N ALA A 681 -7.41 -28.67 27.10
CA ALA A 681 -6.90 -27.83 26.00
C ALA A 681 -6.55 -28.62 24.72
N GLY A 682 -6.27 -29.92 24.87
CA GLY A 682 -5.70 -30.78 23.83
C GLY A 682 -4.18 -30.69 23.77
N ASP A 683 -3.51 -31.77 23.33
CA ASP A 683 -2.06 -31.79 23.07
C ASP A 683 -1.77 -31.53 21.57
N ASP A 684 -2.44 -30.51 21.02
CA ASP A 684 -2.13 -29.89 19.72
C ASP A 684 -1.32 -28.59 19.94
N VAL A 685 -0.78 -27.98 18.89
CA VAL A 685 0.07 -26.77 19.05
C VAL A 685 -0.71 -25.60 19.65
N LEU A 686 -1.96 -25.39 19.22
CA LEU A 686 -2.86 -24.37 19.79
C LEU A 686 -3.07 -24.57 21.30
N GLY A 687 -3.39 -25.78 21.75
CA GLY A 687 -3.59 -26.12 23.16
C GLY A 687 -2.32 -25.89 23.99
N ARG A 688 -1.16 -26.21 23.43
CA ARG A 688 0.14 -25.96 24.07
C ARG A 688 0.48 -24.47 24.18
N LEU A 689 0.17 -23.67 23.15
CA LEU A 689 0.33 -22.22 23.20
C LEU A 689 -0.59 -21.58 24.26
N LEU A 690 -1.84 -22.06 24.37
CA LEU A 690 -2.76 -21.63 25.43
C LEU A 690 -2.26 -22.02 26.83
N ALA A 691 -1.65 -23.19 26.99
CA ALA A 691 -1.01 -23.58 28.25
C ALA A 691 0.19 -22.68 28.60
N LEU A 692 0.96 -22.22 27.60
CA LEU A 692 2.01 -21.22 27.79
C LEU A 692 1.46 -19.85 28.17
N SER A 693 0.25 -19.48 27.73
CA SER A 693 -0.45 -18.27 28.20
C SER A 693 -0.60 -18.26 29.71
N THR A 694 -1.10 -19.37 30.27
CA THR A 694 -1.33 -19.51 31.71
C THR A 694 -0.04 -19.56 32.53
N THR A 695 1.01 -20.20 32.00
CA THR A 695 2.25 -20.45 32.75
C THR A 695 3.32 -19.38 32.59
N HIS A 696 3.35 -18.69 31.44
CA HIS A 696 4.40 -17.73 31.06
C HIS A 696 3.83 -16.36 30.65
N GLY A 697 2.54 -16.11 30.82
CA GLY A 697 1.91 -14.82 30.55
C GLY A 697 1.90 -14.44 29.07
N LEU A 698 1.88 -15.41 28.15
CA LEU A 698 1.71 -15.14 26.72
C LEU A 698 0.34 -14.50 26.47
N ASP A 699 0.32 -13.30 25.88
CA ASP A 699 -0.93 -12.69 25.45
C ASP A 699 -1.53 -13.39 24.23
N ARG A 700 -2.84 -13.23 24.06
CA ARG A 700 -3.62 -13.81 22.97
C ARG A 700 -3.12 -13.41 21.58
N MET A 701 -2.63 -12.17 21.45
CA MET A 701 -2.11 -11.64 20.19
C MET A 701 -0.86 -12.42 19.75
N THR A 702 0.07 -12.66 20.67
CA THR A 702 1.30 -13.44 20.49
C THR A 702 0.98 -14.89 20.12
N ILE A 703 -0.01 -15.49 20.77
CA ILE A 703 -0.47 -16.86 20.44
C ILE A 703 -0.98 -16.92 19.00
N ARG A 704 -1.86 -15.98 18.62
CA ARG A 704 -2.40 -15.90 17.26
C ARG A 704 -1.31 -15.70 16.22
N GLN A 705 -0.34 -14.84 16.50
CA GLN A 705 0.80 -14.55 15.63
C GLN A 705 1.69 -15.77 15.41
N ILE A 706 2.09 -16.45 16.49
CA ILE A 706 2.92 -17.66 16.41
C ILE A 706 2.16 -18.78 15.70
N LEU A 707 0.90 -19.03 16.07
CA LEU A 707 0.08 -20.08 15.46
C LEU A 707 -0.14 -19.81 13.97
N GLY A 708 -0.55 -18.58 13.64
CA GLY A 708 -0.89 -18.17 12.28
C GLY A 708 0.29 -18.32 11.33
N GLY A 709 1.47 -17.86 11.74
CA GLY A 709 2.68 -17.95 10.94
C GLY A 709 3.26 -19.37 10.85
N ILE A 710 3.25 -20.19 11.92
CA ILE A 710 3.75 -21.57 11.85
C ILE A 710 2.89 -22.43 10.93
N VAL A 711 1.56 -22.28 11.00
CA VAL A 711 0.64 -23.00 10.11
C VAL A 711 0.91 -22.63 8.65
N SER A 712 1.03 -21.33 8.35
CA SER A 712 1.39 -20.85 7.01
C SER A 712 2.76 -21.38 6.55
N GLY A 713 3.77 -21.29 7.41
CA GLY A 713 5.15 -21.72 7.14
C GLY A 713 5.33 -23.24 7.08
N THR A 714 4.29 -24.02 7.43
CA THR A 714 4.32 -25.48 7.33
C THR A 714 3.50 -25.96 6.15
N MET A 715 2.23 -25.56 6.04
CA MET A 715 1.30 -26.14 5.06
C MET A 715 1.69 -25.83 3.61
N VAL A 716 1.92 -24.55 3.28
CA VAL A 716 2.20 -24.15 1.90
C VAL A 716 3.60 -24.63 1.46
N PRO A 717 4.69 -24.36 2.20
CA PRO A 717 6.01 -24.80 1.77
C PRO A 717 6.12 -26.33 1.65
N THR A 718 5.59 -27.10 2.61
CA THR A 718 5.65 -28.57 2.54
C THR A 718 4.90 -29.12 1.32
N ALA A 719 3.71 -28.59 1.02
CA ALA A 719 2.94 -29.00 -0.14
C ALA A 719 3.64 -28.64 -1.46
N MET A 720 4.14 -27.41 -1.57
CA MET A 720 4.81 -26.93 -2.80
C MET A 720 6.13 -27.63 -3.03
N THR A 721 6.98 -27.79 -2.00
CA THR A 721 8.24 -28.54 -2.11
C THR A 721 7.99 -30.00 -2.51
N LEU A 722 6.97 -30.65 -1.95
CA LEU A 722 6.62 -32.02 -2.35
C LEU A 722 6.15 -32.08 -3.81
N LEU A 723 5.32 -31.12 -4.24
CA LEU A 723 4.88 -31.06 -5.64
C LEU A 723 6.05 -30.85 -6.60
N HIS A 724 6.98 -29.94 -6.29
CA HIS A 724 8.19 -29.72 -7.10
C HIS A 724 9.04 -31.00 -7.19
N ALA A 725 9.25 -31.68 -6.06
CA ALA A 725 9.98 -32.95 -6.02
C ALA A 725 9.30 -34.05 -6.86
N LEU A 726 7.97 -34.19 -6.76
CA LEU A 726 7.23 -35.18 -7.55
C LEU A 726 7.22 -34.85 -9.05
N THR A 727 7.09 -33.59 -9.41
CA THR A 727 7.22 -33.11 -10.81
C THR A 727 8.60 -33.41 -11.36
N TYR A 728 9.67 -33.17 -10.60
CA TYR A 728 11.03 -33.56 -11.00
C TYR A 728 11.14 -35.06 -11.24
N LEU A 729 10.60 -35.89 -10.33
CA LEU A 729 10.62 -37.35 -10.49
C LEU A 729 9.85 -37.81 -11.74
N GLN A 730 8.74 -37.16 -12.12
CA GLN A 730 8.03 -37.46 -13.37
C GLN A 730 8.92 -37.26 -14.61
N GLY A 731 9.84 -36.27 -14.58
CA GLY A 731 10.82 -36.01 -15.62
C GLY A 731 12.09 -36.88 -15.56
N ALA A 732 12.32 -37.61 -14.47
CA ALA A 732 13.56 -38.36 -14.22
C ALA A 732 13.29 -39.86 -13.94
N PRO A 733 13.21 -40.72 -14.98
CA PRO A 733 12.75 -42.12 -14.85
C PRO A 733 13.53 -42.96 -13.82
N GLU A 734 14.86 -42.85 -13.78
CA GLU A 734 15.69 -43.59 -12.83
C GLU A 734 15.50 -43.11 -11.38
N ALA A 735 15.33 -41.80 -11.17
CA ALA A 735 15.03 -41.24 -9.86
C ALA A 735 13.63 -41.69 -9.38
N CYS A 736 12.63 -41.66 -10.28
CA CYS A 736 11.29 -42.15 -10.00
C CYS A 736 11.27 -43.65 -9.65
N LYS A 737 12.06 -44.47 -10.35
CA LYS A 737 12.21 -45.89 -10.05
C LYS A 737 12.77 -46.10 -8.64
N LYS A 738 13.84 -45.39 -8.26
CA LYS A 738 14.42 -45.43 -6.91
C LYS A 738 13.39 -44.99 -5.85
N ALA A 739 12.62 -43.93 -6.12
CA ALA A 739 11.56 -43.45 -5.22
C ALA A 739 10.47 -44.52 -4.99
N ARG A 740 10.01 -45.15 -6.08
CA ARG A 740 9.03 -46.24 -6.03
C ARG A 740 9.54 -47.46 -5.29
N GLU A 741 10.82 -47.83 -5.48
CA GLU A 741 11.45 -48.92 -4.74
C GLU A 741 11.54 -48.64 -3.24
N ALA A 742 11.95 -47.42 -2.85
CA ALA A 742 11.97 -47.00 -1.45
C ALA A 742 10.55 -47.03 -0.84
N ALA A 743 9.56 -46.50 -1.55
CA ALA A 743 8.15 -46.55 -1.13
C ALA A 743 7.63 -47.98 -0.95
N LYS A 744 7.93 -48.89 -1.90
CA LYS A 744 7.56 -50.33 -1.80
C LYS A 744 8.17 -51.01 -0.59
N LYS A 745 9.44 -50.70 -0.28
CA LYS A 745 10.16 -51.25 0.87
C LYS A 745 9.83 -50.56 2.20
N ARG A 746 9.05 -49.48 2.18
CA ARG A 746 8.78 -48.60 3.33
C ARG A 746 10.07 -48.03 3.95
N ASP A 747 11.08 -47.81 3.11
CA ASP A 747 12.32 -47.14 3.49
C ASP A 747 12.12 -45.62 3.41
N MET A 748 11.54 -45.07 4.49
CA MET A 748 11.09 -43.67 4.54
C MET A 748 12.26 -42.68 4.62
N ASP A 749 13.37 -43.08 5.23
CA ASP A 749 14.58 -42.26 5.28
C ASP A 749 15.17 -42.13 3.87
N ARG A 750 15.29 -43.24 3.14
CA ARG A 750 15.74 -43.19 1.74
C ARG A 750 14.80 -42.43 0.83
N LEU A 751 13.48 -42.55 1.04
CA LEU A 751 12.50 -41.77 0.29
C LEU A 751 12.61 -40.27 0.61
N THR A 752 12.88 -39.91 1.87
CA THR A 752 13.14 -38.53 2.27
C THR A 752 14.36 -37.97 1.54
N ASP A 753 15.48 -38.69 1.53
CA ASP A 753 16.68 -38.30 0.79
C ASP A 753 16.41 -38.05 -0.69
N ILE A 754 15.60 -38.91 -1.32
CA ILE A 754 15.23 -38.81 -2.74
C ILE A 754 14.39 -37.56 -3.00
N LEU A 755 13.41 -37.29 -2.15
CA LEU A 755 12.53 -36.13 -2.29
C LEU A 755 13.27 -34.82 -2.03
N LEU A 756 14.16 -34.77 -1.04
CA LEU A 756 14.97 -33.59 -0.76
C LEU A 756 15.99 -33.31 -1.88
N GLU A 757 16.62 -34.35 -2.45
CA GLU A 757 17.48 -34.17 -3.62
C GLU A 757 16.69 -33.72 -4.85
N ALA A 758 15.47 -34.25 -5.06
CA ALA A 758 14.60 -33.78 -6.14
C ALA A 758 14.22 -32.30 -5.95
N ALA A 759 13.88 -31.90 -4.72
CA ALA A 759 13.59 -30.50 -4.39
C ALA A 759 14.80 -29.57 -4.52
N ARG A 760 16.04 -30.08 -4.51
CA ARG A 760 17.24 -29.26 -4.73
C ARG A 760 17.29 -28.69 -6.15
N PHE A 761 16.80 -29.45 -7.13
CA PHE A 761 16.75 -29.03 -8.54
C PHE A 761 15.66 -27.99 -8.82
N ASP A 762 14.62 -27.93 -7.99
CA ASP A 762 13.53 -26.95 -8.09
C ASP A 762 13.06 -26.51 -6.68
N PRO A 763 13.86 -25.68 -5.98
CA PRO A 763 13.58 -25.32 -4.60
C PRO A 763 12.42 -24.34 -4.49
N TYR A 764 11.60 -24.50 -3.45
CA TYR A 764 10.53 -23.58 -3.10
C TYR A 764 10.76 -22.94 -1.72
N PRO A 765 10.86 -21.60 -1.62
CA PRO A 765 10.98 -20.65 -2.74
C PRO A 765 12.36 -20.77 -3.42
N SER A 766 12.44 -20.39 -4.70
CA SER A 766 13.71 -20.39 -5.45
C SER A 766 14.60 -19.20 -5.10
N LEU A 767 13.99 -18.09 -4.66
CA LEU A 767 14.66 -16.85 -4.26
C LEU A 767 14.30 -16.45 -2.82
N LEU A 768 15.26 -15.85 -2.12
CA LEU A 768 15.05 -15.12 -0.86
C LEU A 768 15.53 -13.67 -0.98
N TYR A 769 15.08 -12.79 -0.09
CA TYR A 769 15.44 -11.38 -0.07
C TYR A 769 15.94 -10.95 1.31
N ARG A 770 16.87 -10.00 1.33
CA ARG A 770 17.29 -9.28 2.54
C ARG A 770 17.45 -7.79 2.24
N THR A 771 17.35 -6.95 3.26
CA THR A 771 17.69 -5.52 3.17
C THR A 771 19.00 -5.26 3.89
N ALA A 772 19.97 -4.65 3.22
CA ALA A 772 21.21 -4.21 3.85
C ALA A 772 20.95 -3.04 4.82
N LEU A 773 21.19 -3.24 6.12
CA LEU A 773 21.00 -2.24 7.17
C LEU A 773 22.19 -1.27 7.29
N THR A 774 23.36 -1.70 6.84
CA THR A 774 24.61 -0.93 6.81
C THR A 774 25.33 -1.17 5.49
N ASP A 775 26.26 -0.29 5.13
CA ASP A 775 27.20 -0.58 4.05
C ASP A 775 27.99 -1.85 4.41
N TYR A 776 28.19 -2.73 3.44
CA TYR A 776 28.87 -4.01 3.65
C TYR A 776 29.65 -4.44 2.41
N GLU A 777 30.84 -4.98 2.57
CA GLU A 777 31.61 -5.58 1.47
C GLU A 777 31.34 -7.09 1.43
N LEU A 778 30.54 -7.54 0.46
CA LEU A 778 30.20 -8.94 0.28
C LEU A 778 31.32 -9.68 -0.45
N ALA A 779 31.60 -10.93 -0.06
CA ALA A 779 32.70 -11.74 -0.58
C ALA A 779 34.08 -11.06 -0.43
N ALA A 780 34.28 -10.34 0.68
CA ALA A 780 35.50 -9.61 0.99
C ALA A 780 36.75 -10.51 0.89
N GLY A 781 37.82 -9.98 0.29
CA GLY A 781 39.08 -10.72 0.09
C GLY A 781 39.06 -11.70 -1.10
N THR A 782 37.99 -11.74 -1.90
CA THR A 782 37.93 -12.49 -3.16
C THR A 782 37.94 -11.54 -4.37
N PRO A 783 38.27 -12.02 -5.58
CA PRO A 783 38.21 -11.20 -6.81
C PRO A 783 36.81 -10.67 -7.17
N ARG A 784 35.76 -11.24 -6.55
CA ARG A 784 34.36 -10.87 -6.77
C ARG A 784 33.80 -9.96 -5.67
N ALA A 785 34.65 -9.47 -4.76
CA ALA A 785 34.22 -8.61 -3.66
C ALA A 785 33.41 -7.41 -4.18
N THR A 786 32.22 -7.20 -3.62
CA THR A 786 31.28 -6.18 -4.10
C THR A 786 30.73 -5.39 -2.93
N ARG A 787 30.76 -4.05 -3.03
CA ARG A 787 30.20 -3.16 -2.01
C ARG A 787 28.68 -3.13 -2.13
N ILE A 788 27.99 -3.55 -1.09
CA ILE A 788 26.55 -3.43 -0.92
C ILE A 788 26.27 -2.15 -0.12
N ALA A 789 25.60 -1.20 -0.74
CA ALA A 789 25.18 0.02 -0.06
C ALA A 789 24.05 -0.25 0.95
N LYS A 790 24.03 0.51 2.04
CA LYS A 790 22.91 0.55 2.97
C LYS A 790 21.60 0.85 2.25
N GLY A 791 20.57 0.08 2.56
CA GLY A 791 19.24 0.20 1.97
C GLY A 791 19.03 -0.65 0.72
N SER A 792 20.09 -1.23 0.15
CA SER A 792 19.96 -2.13 -1.00
C SER A 792 19.20 -3.40 -0.62
N ARG A 793 18.30 -3.82 -1.51
CA ARG A 793 17.74 -5.19 -1.49
C ARG A 793 18.80 -6.15 -2.02
N VAL A 794 18.98 -7.27 -1.35
CA VAL A 794 19.87 -8.37 -1.76
C VAL A 794 19.00 -9.58 -2.07
N ILE A 795 19.06 -10.06 -3.31
CA ILE A 795 18.28 -11.17 -3.86
C ILE A 795 19.17 -12.41 -3.85
N LEU A 796 18.73 -13.48 -3.20
CA LEU A 796 19.50 -14.70 -2.98
C LEU A 796 18.91 -15.82 -3.81
N SER A 797 19.65 -16.33 -4.80
CA SER A 797 19.21 -17.47 -5.60
C SER A 797 19.57 -18.78 -4.92
N LEU A 798 18.58 -19.46 -4.34
CA LEU A 798 18.77 -20.76 -3.68
C LEU A 798 19.04 -21.85 -4.71
N ALA A 799 18.33 -21.83 -5.84
CA ALA A 799 18.53 -22.75 -6.94
C ALA A 799 19.97 -22.66 -7.50
N SER A 800 20.46 -21.44 -7.75
CA SER A 800 21.84 -21.24 -8.20
C SER A 800 22.86 -21.66 -7.15
N ALA A 801 22.64 -21.27 -5.89
CA ALA A 801 23.56 -21.60 -4.80
C ALA A 801 23.69 -23.11 -4.62
N MET A 802 22.60 -23.88 -4.64
CA MET A 802 22.65 -25.34 -4.51
C MET A 802 23.08 -26.08 -5.79
N ALA A 803 23.38 -25.34 -6.85
CA ALA A 803 24.02 -25.81 -8.08
C ALA A 803 25.48 -25.32 -8.24
N ASP A 804 26.05 -24.71 -7.19
CA ASP A 804 27.40 -24.16 -7.19
C ASP A 804 28.47 -25.27 -7.10
N ASP A 805 29.27 -25.39 -8.16
CA ASP A 805 30.32 -26.40 -8.32
C ASP A 805 31.55 -26.15 -7.43
N GLU A 806 31.72 -24.93 -6.91
CA GLU A 806 32.75 -24.65 -5.89
C GLU A 806 32.35 -25.15 -4.50
N ALA A 807 31.05 -25.32 -4.25
CA ALA A 807 30.51 -25.71 -2.95
C ALA A 807 30.01 -27.15 -2.91
N LEU A 808 29.58 -27.71 -4.03
CA LEU A 808 29.03 -29.06 -4.13
C LEU A 808 29.65 -29.81 -5.31
N GLU A 809 30.20 -31.00 -5.05
CA GLU A 809 30.73 -31.88 -6.10
C GLU A 809 29.59 -32.45 -6.96
N GLU A 810 29.80 -32.44 -8.28
CA GLU A 810 28.84 -32.90 -9.30
C GLU A 810 27.41 -32.39 -9.05
N PRO A 811 27.19 -31.05 -9.01
CA PRO A 811 25.91 -30.47 -8.57
C PRO A 811 24.73 -30.83 -9.50
N ASP A 812 25.00 -31.15 -10.76
CA ASP A 812 23.98 -31.52 -11.74
C ASP A 812 23.58 -33.01 -11.67
N VAL A 813 24.32 -33.82 -10.90
CA VAL A 813 24.04 -35.25 -10.74
C VAL A 813 23.02 -35.47 -9.63
N PHE A 814 21.94 -36.20 -9.93
CA PHE A 814 20.93 -36.58 -8.94
C PHE A 814 21.50 -37.63 -7.97
N GLN A 815 21.83 -37.19 -6.75
CA GLN A 815 22.43 -38.03 -5.71
C GLN A 815 21.70 -37.87 -4.37
N PRO A 816 20.76 -38.78 -4.04
CA PRO A 816 20.07 -38.73 -2.75
C PRO A 816 21.00 -39.04 -1.57
N GLY A 817 20.87 -38.27 -0.49
CA GLY A 817 21.66 -38.40 0.74
C GLY A 817 22.88 -37.48 0.80
N ARG A 818 22.88 -36.37 0.04
CA ARG A 818 23.93 -35.34 0.13
C ARG A 818 23.98 -34.74 1.54
N PRO A 819 25.17 -34.31 2.01
CA PRO A 819 25.31 -33.70 3.32
C PRO A 819 24.46 -32.43 3.48
N ASP A 820 23.83 -32.31 4.65
CA ASP A 820 22.91 -31.22 4.99
C ASP A 820 23.53 -29.81 4.92
N GLU A 821 24.85 -29.71 5.06
CA GLU A 821 25.62 -28.45 5.01
C GLU A 821 25.68 -27.80 3.62
N HIS A 822 25.37 -28.57 2.57
CA HIS A 822 25.27 -28.09 1.20
C HIS A 822 23.82 -27.76 0.78
N SER A 823 22.86 -27.84 1.72
CA SER A 823 21.45 -27.58 1.44
C SER A 823 20.99 -26.27 2.06
N LEU A 824 20.35 -25.44 1.25
CA LEU A 824 19.67 -24.21 1.67
C LEU A 824 18.14 -24.33 1.65
N LEU A 825 17.59 -25.53 1.39
CA LEU A 825 16.13 -25.78 1.36
C LEU A 825 15.42 -25.36 2.65
N PHE A 826 16.13 -25.36 3.77
CA PHE A 826 15.60 -25.05 5.09
C PHE A 826 16.17 -23.74 5.67
N GLY A 827 16.72 -22.87 4.83
CA GLY A 827 17.38 -21.64 5.26
C GLY A 827 18.69 -21.88 6.00
N TYR A 828 19.29 -20.80 6.51
CA TYR A 828 20.59 -20.80 7.18
C TYR A 828 20.63 -19.77 8.31
N GLY A 829 21.55 -19.93 9.26
CA GLY A 829 21.79 -18.99 10.35
C GLY A 829 20.62 -18.90 11.35
N SER A 830 20.35 -17.70 11.85
CA SER A 830 19.28 -17.44 12.83
C SER A 830 17.89 -17.83 12.30
N HIS A 831 17.69 -17.73 10.99
CA HIS A 831 16.45 -18.01 10.27
C HIS A 831 16.36 -19.45 9.74
N ALA A 832 17.15 -20.38 10.28
CA ALA A 832 17.02 -21.80 9.94
C ALA A 832 15.63 -22.34 10.33
N CYS A 833 15.00 -23.07 9.42
CA CYS A 833 13.62 -23.54 9.54
C CYS A 833 13.43 -24.43 10.77
N ILE A 834 12.51 -24.03 11.66
CA ILE A 834 12.16 -24.81 12.86
C ILE A 834 11.52 -26.16 12.53
N GLY A 835 10.92 -26.28 11.34
CA GLY A 835 10.22 -27.47 10.86
C GLY A 835 11.08 -28.45 10.07
N ARG A 836 12.40 -28.23 9.97
CA ARG A 836 13.33 -29.08 9.19
C ARG A 836 13.21 -30.56 9.54
N PHE A 837 13.08 -30.90 10.82
CA PHE A 837 12.94 -32.29 11.28
C PHE A 837 11.61 -32.96 10.88
N LEU A 838 10.62 -32.17 10.47
CA LEU A 838 9.25 -32.61 10.22
C LEU A 838 8.94 -32.69 8.73
N ALA A 839 9.42 -31.73 7.96
CA ALA A 839 9.09 -31.58 6.54
C ALA A 839 9.46 -32.80 5.70
N GLY A 840 10.73 -33.24 5.74
CA GLY A 840 11.21 -34.39 4.96
C GLY A 840 10.43 -35.68 5.22
N PRO A 841 10.38 -36.17 6.47
CA PRO A 841 9.64 -37.39 6.80
C PRO A 841 8.14 -37.30 6.47
N LEU A 842 7.52 -36.13 6.68
CA LEU A 842 6.11 -35.91 6.34
C LEU A 842 5.88 -35.99 4.82
N MET A 843 6.74 -35.34 4.03
CA MET A 843 6.70 -35.42 2.56
C MET A 843 6.82 -36.87 2.10
N ALA A 844 7.74 -37.65 2.68
CA ALA A 844 7.92 -39.05 2.34
C ALA A 844 6.65 -39.89 2.62
N GLU A 845 6.02 -39.73 3.79
CA GLU A 845 4.79 -40.47 4.12
C GLU A 845 3.61 -40.13 3.20
N ILE A 846 3.51 -38.86 2.76
CA ILE A 846 2.49 -38.45 1.79
C ILE A 846 2.83 -38.95 0.39
N ALA A 847 4.10 -38.89 -0.03
CA ALA A 847 4.53 -39.33 -1.36
C ALA A 847 4.40 -40.84 -1.58
N ALA A 848 4.66 -41.65 -0.54
CA ALA A 848 4.72 -43.10 -0.64
C ALA A 848 3.48 -43.73 -1.31
N PRO A 849 2.23 -43.47 -0.87
CA PRO A 849 1.05 -44.02 -1.54
C PRO A 849 0.84 -43.47 -2.96
N LEU A 850 1.27 -42.24 -3.25
CA LEU A 850 1.12 -41.61 -4.57
C LEU A 850 2.10 -42.21 -5.60
N LEU A 851 3.31 -42.57 -5.17
CA LEU A 851 4.30 -43.24 -6.02
C LEU A 851 3.89 -44.68 -6.37
N LEU A 852 3.08 -45.30 -5.52
CA LEU A 852 2.58 -46.67 -5.68
C LEU A 852 1.25 -46.74 -6.46
N SER A 853 0.52 -45.63 -6.57
CA SER A 853 -0.71 -45.56 -7.35
C SER A 853 -0.41 -45.36 -8.84
N ARG A 854 -1.42 -45.56 -9.70
CA ARG A 854 -1.31 -45.40 -11.17
C ARG A 854 -1.51 -43.94 -11.63
N LEU A 855 -1.26 -42.97 -10.74
CA LEU A 855 -1.43 -41.53 -10.99
C LEU A 855 -0.65 -41.04 -12.21
#